data_AF-A0A9P7K0D2-F1
#
_entry.id   AF-A0A9P7K0D2-F1
#
_cell.length_a   1.000
_cell.length_b   1.000
_cell.length_c   1.000
_cell.angle_alpha   90.00
_cell.angle_beta   90.00
_cell.angle_gamma   90.00
#
_symmetry.space_group_name_H-M   'P 1'
#
loop_
_entity.id
_entity.type
_entity.pdbx_description
1 polymer ?
#
loop_
_entity_poly.entity_id
_entity_poly.type
_entity_poly.pdbx_seq_one_letter_code
_entity_poly.pdbx_strand_id
1 'polypeptide(L)'
;MTYPGIFISLQLALHIILSCILSFTVAQNPVDTYAPTVNVNCPDTPNSLVRTFTSQTQILNASETDYIASRESYIISNAWSNWLGNASDIGYDFESLEGKFPRIGIAVGGEGYRTAQYGAAVLSGLDWRNTTAREVGTGGLLQVASYLSASSGGSWLLGSLLMNDWPSINELVYGNGENLSSWMVDIDLIVPSSPSVSDGNNQEYWGSILASVESKANNGLPTSATDLWGRMISYHFLNETTRGNFYTNQTGHGAGQLWSQMSLLPNFQNYTMPFPIVATDSRKAGSGITTNVPLNSTVYEITPFEFGSWDPSLSAMLQLKFAGTYLTNGLPANPSACVAGFDQASFVMGTSSSFFNAVLNVTDGNFGFDTSDGDEQGMNFIFNQLLSHMPSNAMNAANWPNPFKGVNPGTFQDSSADQLELLDGGSNYEKVPLSSLLVKARGLDVVVVVDGSADDQNYWPNGTSLLTTFERISSVLSSSHQPMPPIPGTAAQFVSTGVNMRPTFFGCNLTQGQPDYPIIIYLPNAPPLSGIAPATNTDDTQFSYTSKFTAVFINQAFGNALGGFEPNATSPDPYWGRCLQCAAIDRAVTPRSDICSQCFARYCYDPNNLPSRSELPDRQLVFVNPDPSGLQKVEQWLEGDKSLLAGFIVAIIVGIAGIVGFIFWWRRRRARMSRYSRVDELREDDEPWKYYDGNSLELTRRMSIT
;
A
#
# COMPACT_ATOMS: atom_id res chain seq x y z
N MET A 1 2.51 38.05 -59.50
CA MET A 1 1.72 38.07 -58.25
C MET A 1 1.76 36.67 -57.66
N THR A 2 2.69 36.42 -56.77
CA THR A 2 2.88 35.13 -56.10
C THR A 2 2.47 35.32 -54.64
N TYR A 3 1.39 34.67 -54.22
CA TYR A 3 0.79 34.83 -52.90
C TYR A 3 1.66 34.16 -51.82
N PRO A 4 2.29 34.91 -50.90
CA PRO A 4 3.14 34.34 -49.86
C PRO A 4 2.35 33.66 -48.73
N GLY A 5 1.03 33.84 -48.68
CA GLY A 5 0.16 33.27 -47.63
C GLY A 5 -0.05 31.76 -47.72
N ILE A 6 0.08 31.15 -48.91
CA ILE A 6 -0.20 29.71 -49.08
C ILE A 6 0.97 28.84 -48.59
N PHE A 7 2.22 29.33 -48.73
CA PHE A 7 3.39 28.61 -48.26
C PHE A 7 3.51 28.60 -46.72
N ILE A 8 3.12 29.69 -46.06
CA ILE A 8 3.13 29.77 -44.59
C ILE A 8 2.05 28.88 -43.98
N SER A 9 0.87 28.82 -44.60
CA SER A 9 -0.22 27.94 -44.14
C SER A 9 0.09 26.44 -44.33
N LEU A 10 0.82 26.06 -45.39
CA LEU A 10 1.29 24.67 -45.55
C LEU A 10 2.41 24.32 -44.55
N GLN A 11 3.31 25.25 -44.22
CA GLN A 11 4.35 24.99 -43.21
C GLN A 11 3.78 24.93 -41.79
N LEU A 12 2.78 25.75 -41.44
CA LEU A 12 2.09 25.65 -40.16
C LEU A 12 1.25 24.37 -40.07
N ALA A 13 0.55 23.97 -41.14
CA ALA A 13 -0.18 22.71 -41.17
C ALA A 13 0.76 21.50 -41.06
N LEU A 14 1.94 21.55 -41.70
CA LEU A 14 2.93 20.48 -41.59
C LEU A 14 3.57 20.42 -40.20
N HIS A 15 3.79 21.55 -39.51
CA HIS A 15 4.27 21.58 -38.12
C HIS A 15 3.20 21.14 -37.12
N ILE A 16 1.93 21.50 -37.34
CA ILE A 16 0.81 21.03 -36.50
C ILE A 16 0.57 19.53 -36.72
N ILE A 17 0.71 19.03 -37.95
CA ILE A 17 0.62 17.59 -38.25
C ILE A 17 1.86 16.84 -37.73
N LEU A 18 3.07 17.41 -37.75
CA LEU A 18 4.24 16.79 -37.12
C LEU A 18 4.16 16.82 -35.58
N SER A 19 3.61 17.88 -34.98
CA SER A 19 3.32 17.95 -33.54
C SER A 19 2.13 17.08 -33.11
N CYS A 20 1.18 16.79 -33.99
CA CYS A 20 0.09 15.82 -33.75
C CYS A 20 0.45 14.38 -34.10
N ILE A 21 1.56 14.12 -34.81
CA ILE A 21 2.10 12.78 -35.06
C ILE A 21 3.18 12.41 -34.02
N LEU A 22 3.68 13.37 -33.25
CA LEU A 22 4.24 13.14 -31.90
C LEU A 22 3.10 13.03 -30.87
N SER A 23 2.06 12.27 -31.19
CA SER A 23 1.31 11.59 -30.14
C SER A 23 2.32 10.77 -29.36
N PHE A 24 2.38 10.97 -28.04
CA PHE A 24 3.16 10.18 -27.10
C PHE A 24 2.90 8.69 -27.34
N THR A 25 3.67 8.05 -28.23
CA THR A 25 4.05 6.67 -27.99
C THR A 25 4.99 6.78 -26.80
N VAL A 26 4.44 6.69 -25.59
CA VAL A 26 5.24 6.28 -24.43
C VAL A 26 5.97 5.04 -24.93
N ALA A 27 7.29 5.12 -25.05
CA ALA A 27 8.08 3.97 -25.42
C ALA A 27 7.77 2.91 -24.37
N GLN A 28 7.00 1.89 -24.74
CA GLN A 28 6.63 0.83 -23.82
C GLN A 28 7.92 0.10 -23.48
N ASN A 29 8.32 0.16 -22.22
CA ASN A 29 9.51 -0.54 -21.79
C ASN A 29 9.26 -2.05 -21.87
N PRO A 30 10.20 -2.88 -22.32
CA PRO A 30 10.10 -4.32 -22.13
C PRO A 30 10.36 -4.70 -20.66
N VAL A 31 9.87 -5.86 -20.23
CA VAL A 31 9.97 -6.30 -18.82
C VAL A 31 11.42 -6.51 -18.34
N ASP A 32 12.36 -6.71 -19.26
CA ASP A 32 13.80 -6.84 -18.99
C ASP A 32 14.49 -5.49 -18.69
N THR A 33 13.80 -4.35 -18.86
CA THR A 33 14.26 -3.04 -18.35
C THR A 33 14.31 -2.98 -16.83
N TYR A 34 13.80 -4.00 -16.13
CA TYR A 34 14.04 -4.23 -14.71
C TYR A 34 15.53 -4.47 -14.41
N ALA A 35 16.28 -5.01 -15.37
CA ALA A 35 17.70 -5.30 -15.21
C ALA A 35 18.54 -4.01 -15.02
N PRO A 36 19.34 -3.92 -13.95
CA PRO A 36 20.24 -2.78 -13.77
C PRO A 36 21.36 -2.78 -14.82
N THR A 37 21.81 -1.59 -15.23
CA THR A 37 22.96 -1.47 -16.12
C THR A 37 24.25 -1.58 -15.33
N VAL A 38 25.04 -2.60 -15.61
CA VAL A 38 26.35 -2.84 -15.00
C VAL A 38 27.47 -2.20 -15.83
N ASN A 39 28.64 -2.08 -15.21
CA ASN A 39 29.84 -1.54 -15.81
C ASN A 39 29.69 -0.09 -16.33
N VAL A 40 28.88 0.73 -15.65
CA VAL A 40 28.74 2.15 -15.99
C VAL A 40 29.89 2.94 -15.41
N ASN A 41 30.26 4.03 -16.08
CA ASN A 41 31.26 4.96 -15.56
C ASN A 41 30.76 5.55 -14.25
N CYS A 42 31.57 5.38 -13.21
CA CYS A 42 31.41 6.08 -11.96
C CYS A 42 31.67 7.57 -12.16
N PRO A 43 30.97 8.46 -11.44
CA PRO A 43 31.28 9.88 -11.50
C PRO A 43 32.71 10.11 -11.01
N ASP A 44 33.42 11.01 -11.70
CA ASP A 44 34.77 11.47 -11.32
C ASP A 44 34.71 12.21 -9.98
N THR A 45 34.65 11.43 -8.90
CA THR A 45 34.52 11.92 -7.53
C THR A 45 35.85 11.70 -6.82
N PRO A 46 36.57 12.76 -6.43
CA PRO A 46 37.88 12.63 -5.80
C PRO A 46 37.86 11.89 -4.45
N ASN A 47 36.68 11.72 -3.81
CA ASN A 47 36.60 11.48 -2.37
C ASN A 47 35.65 10.37 -1.87
N SER A 48 34.81 9.71 -2.70
CA SER A 48 33.84 8.63 -2.35
C SER A 48 32.46 8.87 -2.99
N LEU A 49 31.72 7.80 -3.30
CA LEU A 49 30.28 7.86 -3.65
C LEU A 49 29.37 7.92 -2.42
N VAL A 50 29.93 7.62 -1.25
CA VAL A 50 29.28 7.65 0.05
C VAL A 50 29.68 8.92 0.78
N ARG A 51 28.68 9.73 1.14
CA ARG A 51 28.79 10.87 2.02
C ARG A 51 28.64 10.41 3.46
N THR A 52 29.61 10.72 4.32
CA THR A 52 29.56 10.42 5.76
C THR A 52 29.41 11.70 6.58
N PHE A 53 28.80 11.58 7.74
CA PHE A 53 28.61 12.67 8.70
C PHE A 53 28.57 12.12 10.13
N THR A 54 28.40 13.01 11.11
CA THR A 54 28.15 12.63 12.51
C THR A 54 26.74 13.01 12.92
N SER A 55 26.23 12.45 14.01
CA SER A 55 24.92 12.84 14.52
C SER A 55 24.82 14.31 14.94
N GLN A 56 25.95 14.97 15.24
CA GLN A 56 26.01 16.41 15.57
C GLN A 56 26.20 17.32 14.36
N THR A 57 26.70 16.79 13.23
CA THR A 57 27.03 17.55 12.03
C THR A 57 26.23 17.07 10.83
N GLN A 58 24.93 16.85 11.05
CA GLN A 58 24.02 16.43 9.98
C GLN A 58 23.96 17.52 8.91
N ILE A 59 24.15 17.10 7.66
CA ILE A 59 24.03 17.96 6.48
C ILE A 59 23.13 17.20 5.52
N LEU A 60 22.07 17.82 5.01
CA LEU A 60 21.22 17.23 3.98
C LEU A 60 21.99 17.14 2.66
N ASN A 61 21.52 16.29 1.74
CA ASN A 61 21.98 16.36 0.37
C ASN A 61 21.75 17.77 -0.20
N ALA A 62 22.67 18.28 -1.02
CA ALA A 62 22.51 19.59 -1.64
C ALA A 62 21.23 19.66 -2.48
N SER A 63 20.90 18.61 -3.23
CA SER A 63 19.69 18.55 -4.05
C SER A 63 18.40 18.50 -3.21
N GLU A 64 18.42 17.86 -2.02
CA GLU A 64 17.29 17.95 -1.08
C GLU A 64 17.14 19.37 -0.55
N THR A 65 18.25 19.99 -0.15
CA THR A 65 18.28 21.38 0.34
C THR A 65 17.73 22.35 -0.70
N ASP A 66 18.18 22.23 -1.94
CA ASP A 66 17.75 23.07 -3.08
C ASP A 66 16.28 22.85 -3.42
N TYR A 67 15.81 21.60 -3.37
CA TYR A 67 14.39 21.28 -3.61
C TYR A 67 13.49 21.92 -2.56
N ILE A 68 13.83 21.77 -1.27
CA ILE A 68 13.05 22.32 -0.17
C ILE A 68 13.04 23.84 -0.22
N ALA A 69 14.20 24.49 -0.42
CA ALA A 69 14.27 25.93 -0.55
C ALA A 69 13.44 26.46 -1.74
N SER A 70 13.48 25.75 -2.88
CA SER A 70 12.69 26.12 -4.07
C SER A 70 11.20 25.95 -3.83
N ARG A 71 10.78 24.85 -3.20
CA ARG A 71 9.38 24.60 -2.83
C ARG A 71 8.87 25.66 -1.83
N GLU A 72 9.68 25.99 -0.83
CA GLU A 72 9.38 27.05 0.14
C GLU A 72 9.16 28.41 -0.54
N SER A 73 10.06 28.78 -1.46
CA SER A 73 10.02 30.05 -2.16
C SER A 73 8.92 30.16 -3.23
N TYR A 74 8.67 29.09 -4.00
CA TYR A 74 7.79 29.16 -5.17
C TYR A 74 6.37 28.65 -4.92
N ILE A 75 6.20 27.71 -3.98
CA ILE A 75 4.94 26.97 -3.81
C ILE A 75 4.32 27.22 -2.45
N ILE A 76 5.07 27.01 -1.36
CA ILE A 76 4.50 26.93 0.00
C ILE A 76 3.87 28.26 0.44
N SER A 77 4.49 29.41 0.17
CA SER A 77 3.90 30.71 0.57
C SER A 77 2.51 30.91 -0.04
N ASN A 78 2.37 30.63 -1.35
CA ASN A 78 1.08 30.74 -2.04
C ASN A 78 0.10 29.65 -1.58
N ALA A 79 0.59 28.43 -1.29
CA ALA A 79 -0.23 27.36 -0.74
C ALA A 79 -0.83 27.74 0.64
N TRP A 80 -0.06 28.39 1.51
CA TRP A 80 -0.57 28.92 2.78
C TRP A 80 -1.63 29.99 2.56
N SER A 81 -1.40 30.92 1.63
CA SER A 81 -2.39 31.95 1.30
C SER A 81 -3.69 31.35 0.76
N ASN A 82 -3.60 30.35 -0.12
CA ASN A 82 -4.77 29.65 -0.65
C ASN A 82 -5.53 28.88 0.44
N TRP A 83 -4.83 28.31 1.41
CA TRP A 83 -5.45 27.50 2.46
C TRP A 83 -6.05 28.35 3.59
N LEU A 84 -5.33 29.37 4.04
CA LEU A 84 -5.76 30.23 5.16
C LEU A 84 -6.62 31.42 4.72
N GLY A 85 -6.60 31.78 3.44
CA GLY A 85 -7.13 33.05 2.95
C GLY A 85 -6.39 34.22 3.60
N ASN A 86 -7.13 35.15 4.20
CA ASN A 86 -6.57 36.26 4.98
C ASN A 86 -6.26 35.88 6.45
N ALA A 87 -6.42 34.60 6.83
CA ALA A 87 -6.30 34.05 8.18
C ALA A 87 -7.28 34.59 9.24
N SER A 88 -8.27 35.43 8.87
CA SER A 88 -9.21 36.00 9.84
C SER A 88 -10.12 34.94 10.46
N ASP A 89 -10.41 33.88 9.73
CA ASP A 89 -11.22 32.74 10.17
C ASP A 89 -10.60 31.97 11.34
N ILE A 90 -9.28 32.06 11.50
CA ILE A 90 -8.52 31.49 12.61
C ILE A 90 -7.98 32.56 13.57
N GLY A 91 -8.43 33.82 13.42
CA GLY A 91 -8.14 34.91 14.34
C GLY A 91 -6.76 35.56 14.18
N TYR A 92 -6.15 35.46 12.99
CA TYR A 92 -4.88 36.11 12.67
C TYR A 92 -4.98 36.98 11.42
N ASP A 93 -3.89 37.68 11.12
CA ASP A 93 -3.67 38.40 9.87
C ASP A 93 -2.57 37.68 9.08
N PHE A 94 -2.84 37.33 7.82
CA PHE A 94 -1.90 36.60 6.97
C PHE A 94 -0.55 37.32 6.84
N GLU A 95 -0.55 38.67 6.76
CA GLU A 95 0.69 39.46 6.67
C GLU A 95 1.62 39.24 7.87
N SER A 96 1.06 38.91 9.04
CA SER A 96 1.85 38.64 10.25
C SER A 96 2.59 37.29 10.23
N LEU A 97 2.11 36.35 9.41
CA LEU A 97 2.62 34.99 9.22
C LEU A 97 3.64 34.88 8.08
N GLU A 98 3.65 35.85 7.16
CA GLU A 98 4.51 35.81 5.99
C GLU A 98 5.99 35.68 6.39
N GLY A 99 6.68 34.73 5.75
CA GLY A 99 8.08 34.40 6.06
C GLY A 99 8.31 33.63 7.37
N LYS A 100 7.25 33.23 8.08
CA LYS A 100 7.34 32.46 9.34
C LYS A 100 6.58 31.14 9.29
N PHE A 101 6.21 30.67 8.10
CA PHE A 101 5.40 29.47 7.97
C PHE A 101 6.10 28.23 8.52
N PRO A 102 5.43 27.41 9.35
CA PRO A 102 6.02 26.19 9.89
C PRO A 102 6.33 25.18 8.79
N ARG A 103 7.42 24.43 8.97
CA ARG A 103 7.76 23.33 8.08
C ARG A 103 7.00 22.07 8.49
N ILE A 104 6.22 21.52 7.56
CA ILE A 104 5.31 20.40 7.80
C ILE A 104 5.80 19.13 7.11
N GLY A 105 5.84 18.01 7.82
CA GLY A 105 6.01 16.67 7.26
C GLY A 105 4.76 15.82 7.41
N ILE A 106 4.52 14.90 6.49
CA ILE A 106 3.45 13.89 6.58
C ILE A 106 4.11 12.50 6.54
N ALA A 107 3.76 11.62 7.48
CA ALA A 107 4.20 10.23 7.49
C ALA A 107 3.01 9.30 7.30
N VAL A 108 3.09 8.37 6.35
CA VAL A 108 2.05 7.37 6.07
C VAL A 108 2.63 5.98 6.30
N GLY A 109 2.02 5.17 7.15
CA GLY A 109 2.52 3.83 7.42
C GLY A 109 1.48 2.84 7.93
N GLY A 110 1.90 1.58 8.03
CA GLY A 110 1.04 0.39 8.06
C GLY A 110 1.27 -0.47 6.81
N GLU A 111 0.61 -1.63 6.72
CA GLU A 111 0.93 -2.65 5.72
C GLU A 111 -0.13 -2.75 4.60
N GLY A 112 0.32 -3.29 3.46
CA GLY A 112 -0.52 -3.79 2.38
C GLY A 112 -1.47 -2.79 1.71
N TYR A 113 -2.49 -3.35 1.05
CA TYR A 113 -3.55 -2.57 0.39
C TYR A 113 -4.37 -1.74 1.37
N ARG A 114 -4.53 -2.19 2.62
CA ARG A 114 -5.26 -1.44 3.64
C ARG A 114 -4.64 -0.06 3.83
N THR A 115 -3.33 -0.02 4.04
CA THR A 115 -2.62 1.25 4.28
C THR A 115 -2.53 2.09 3.02
N ALA A 116 -2.33 1.48 1.84
CA ALA A 116 -2.36 2.21 0.57
C ALA A 116 -3.69 2.95 0.38
N GLN A 117 -4.83 2.26 0.59
CA GLN A 117 -6.16 2.85 0.48
C GLN A 117 -6.45 3.86 1.61
N TYR A 118 -6.10 3.55 2.85
CA TYR A 118 -6.30 4.46 3.98
C TYR A 118 -5.52 5.75 3.81
N GLY A 119 -4.23 5.64 3.49
CA GLY A 119 -3.37 6.77 3.16
C GLY A 119 -3.92 7.59 2.00
N ALA A 120 -4.39 6.94 0.94
CA ALA A 120 -4.98 7.63 -0.21
C ALA A 120 -6.20 8.47 0.22
N ALA A 121 -7.11 7.88 0.98
CA ALA A 121 -8.30 8.56 1.46
C ALA A 121 -7.98 9.75 2.39
N VAL A 122 -7.00 9.59 3.30
CA VAL A 122 -6.56 10.69 4.16
C VAL A 122 -5.89 11.79 3.36
N LEU A 123 -4.95 11.46 2.45
CA LEU A 123 -4.31 12.47 1.59
C LEU A 123 -5.34 13.20 0.72
N SER A 124 -6.37 12.51 0.21
CA SER A 124 -7.50 13.14 -0.51
C SER A 124 -8.24 14.15 0.38
N GLY A 125 -8.40 13.84 1.67
CA GLY A 125 -9.00 14.75 2.67
C GLY A 125 -8.12 15.94 3.04
N LEU A 126 -6.82 15.88 2.75
CA LEU A 126 -5.84 16.96 2.98
C LEU A 126 -5.50 17.74 1.70
N ASP A 127 -6.00 17.30 0.55
CA ASP A 127 -5.68 17.83 -0.77
C ASP A 127 -6.71 18.86 -1.24
N TRP A 128 -6.28 20.10 -1.49
CA TRP A 128 -7.15 21.16 -2.02
C TRP A 128 -7.72 20.88 -3.42
N ARG A 129 -7.16 19.92 -4.17
CA ARG A 129 -7.68 19.48 -5.49
C ARG A 129 -9.02 18.75 -5.33
N ASN A 130 -9.28 18.21 -4.14
CA ASN A 130 -10.58 17.68 -3.78
C ASN A 130 -11.49 18.83 -3.30
N THR A 131 -12.57 19.08 -4.02
CA THR A 131 -13.46 20.22 -3.74
C THR A 131 -14.10 20.14 -2.36
N THR A 132 -14.52 18.95 -1.92
CA THR A 132 -15.13 18.75 -0.61
C THR A 132 -14.13 19.02 0.50
N ALA A 133 -12.90 18.54 0.38
CA ALA A 133 -11.83 18.79 1.35
C ALA A 133 -11.51 20.29 1.46
N ARG A 134 -11.43 20.98 0.32
CA ARG A 134 -11.20 22.43 0.26
C ARG A 134 -12.33 23.22 0.93
N GLU A 135 -13.59 22.83 0.70
CA GLU A 135 -14.76 23.50 1.26
C GLU A 135 -14.85 23.37 2.78
N VAL A 136 -14.48 22.22 3.36
CA VAL A 136 -14.46 22.03 4.82
C VAL A 136 -13.19 22.57 5.49
N GLY A 137 -12.21 23.02 4.70
CA GLY A 137 -10.98 23.65 5.18
C GLY A 137 -9.86 22.68 5.57
N THR A 138 -10.01 21.37 5.35
CA THR A 138 -8.91 20.40 5.55
C THR A 138 -7.99 20.31 4.33
N GLY A 139 -8.55 20.54 3.13
CA GLY A 139 -7.84 20.58 1.86
C GLY A 139 -6.92 21.78 1.76
N GLY A 140 -5.62 21.53 1.64
CA GLY A 140 -4.55 22.54 1.63
C GLY A 140 -3.35 22.12 2.46
N LEU A 141 -3.55 21.26 3.47
CA LEU A 141 -2.47 20.72 4.31
C LEU A 141 -1.43 19.96 3.48
N LEU A 142 -1.86 19.18 2.47
CA LEU A 142 -0.93 18.48 1.57
C LEU A 142 -0.07 19.46 0.75
N GLN A 143 -0.62 20.62 0.38
CA GLN A 143 0.09 21.61 -0.45
C GLN A 143 1.14 22.38 0.35
N VAL A 144 0.92 22.60 1.64
CA VAL A 144 1.91 23.27 2.52
C VAL A 144 2.94 22.29 3.10
N ALA A 145 2.74 20.98 2.95
CA ALA A 145 3.70 19.97 3.38
C ALA A 145 5.01 20.07 2.58
N SER A 146 6.13 20.05 3.30
CA SER A 146 7.49 20.06 2.75
C SER A 146 8.00 18.65 2.47
N TYR A 147 7.62 17.68 3.30
CA TYR A 147 8.07 16.30 3.24
C TYR A 147 6.90 15.31 3.31
N LEU A 148 7.06 14.16 2.64
CA LEU A 148 6.15 13.02 2.75
C LEU A 148 6.97 11.74 2.88
N SER A 149 6.95 11.12 4.06
CA SER A 149 7.58 9.82 4.32
C SER A 149 6.57 8.68 4.28
N ALA A 150 6.99 7.52 3.81
CA ALA A 150 6.14 6.34 3.76
C ALA A 150 6.90 5.02 3.94
N SER A 151 6.22 4.01 4.49
CA SER A 151 6.74 2.65 4.67
C SER A 151 5.67 1.64 4.25
N SER A 152 6.09 0.44 3.85
CA SER A 152 5.23 -0.69 3.51
C SER A 152 4.07 -0.30 2.58
N GLY A 153 2.80 -0.51 2.95
CA GLY A 153 1.65 -0.13 2.12
C GLY A 153 1.57 1.37 1.81
N GLY A 154 2.08 2.22 2.70
CA GLY A 154 2.25 3.66 2.45
C GLY A 154 3.25 3.94 1.32
N SER A 155 4.31 3.13 1.21
CA SER A 155 5.29 3.23 0.11
C SER A 155 4.66 2.90 -1.24
N TRP A 156 3.63 2.05 -1.27
CA TRP A 156 2.90 1.71 -2.49
C TRP A 156 2.10 2.91 -2.99
N LEU A 157 1.39 3.60 -2.08
CA LEU A 157 0.71 4.86 -2.36
C LEU A 157 1.71 5.93 -2.85
N LEU A 158 2.81 6.13 -2.13
CA LEU A 158 3.80 7.15 -2.47
C LEU A 158 4.44 6.87 -3.84
N GLY A 159 4.87 5.63 -4.08
CA GLY A 159 5.41 5.19 -5.37
C GLY A 159 4.41 5.36 -6.50
N SER A 160 3.14 5.01 -6.28
CA SER A 160 2.07 5.17 -7.26
C SER A 160 1.82 6.64 -7.61
N LEU A 161 1.74 7.52 -6.61
CA LEU A 161 1.61 8.96 -6.84
C LEU A 161 2.77 9.50 -7.66
N LEU A 162 4.01 9.14 -7.33
CA LEU A 162 5.20 9.68 -7.99
C LEU A 162 5.34 9.15 -9.41
N MET A 163 5.26 7.84 -9.61
CA MET A 163 5.45 7.20 -10.91
C MET A 163 4.31 7.48 -11.92
N ASN A 164 3.19 8.03 -11.45
CA ASN A 164 2.11 8.53 -12.30
C ASN A 164 2.09 10.07 -12.42
N ASP A 165 3.20 10.74 -12.07
CA ASP A 165 3.37 12.21 -12.11
C ASP A 165 2.31 12.97 -11.29
N TRP A 166 2.11 12.54 -10.06
CA TRP A 166 1.34 13.20 -9.01
C TRP A 166 -0.12 13.57 -9.34
N PRO A 167 -0.94 12.61 -9.82
CA PRO A 167 -2.35 12.87 -10.12
C PRO A 167 -3.15 13.18 -8.83
N SER A 168 -4.41 13.57 -8.97
CA SER A 168 -5.30 13.57 -7.81
C SER A 168 -5.53 12.13 -7.31
N ILE A 169 -5.85 11.96 -6.03
CA ILE A 169 -6.14 10.62 -5.48
C ILE A 169 -7.30 9.94 -6.21
N ASN A 170 -8.31 10.71 -6.63
CA ASN A 170 -9.46 10.17 -7.36
C ASN A 170 -9.02 9.57 -8.70
N GLU A 171 -8.25 10.32 -9.49
CA GLU A 171 -7.69 9.84 -10.76
C GLU A 171 -6.74 8.66 -10.56
N LEU A 172 -5.95 8.65 -9.49
CA LEU A 172 -5.04 7.55 -9.17
C LEU A 172 -5.81 6.24 -8.89
N VAL A 173 -6.84 6.30 -8.04
CA VAL A 173 -7.58 5.12 -7.59
C VAL A 173 -8.55 4.62 -8.67
N TYR A 174 -9.25 5.53 -9.35
CA TYR A 174 -10.34 5.18 -10.27
C TYR A 174 -9.99 5.36 -11.76
N GLY A 175 -8.81 5.87 -12.07
CA GLY A 175 -8.40 6.22 -13.43
C GLY A 175 -9.03 7.54 -13.89
N ASN A 176 -8.51 8.09 -14.99
CA ASN A 176 -9.05 9.30 -15.62
C ASN A 176 -9.79 9.03 -16.94
N GLY A 177 -9.87 7.75 -17.37
CA GLY A 177 -10.50 7.36 -18.63
C GLY A 177 -9.69 7.68 -19.88
N GLU A 178 -8.47 8.21 -19.73
CA GLU A 178 -7.56 8.58 -20.81
C GLU A 178 -6.26 7.80 -20.71
N ASN A 179 -5.22 8.41 -20.14
CA ASN A 179 -3.85 7.89 -20.08
C ASN A 179 -3.48 7.28 -18.72
N LEU A 180 -4.30 7.44 -17.70
CA LEU A 180 -4.08 6.88 -16.37
C LEU A 180 -5.10 5.77 -16.09
N SER A 181 -4.59 4.54 -15.97
CA SER A 181 -5.37 3.39 -15.52
C SER A 181 -5.69 3.52 -14.03
N SER A 182 -6.84 2.98 -13.61
CA SER A 182 -7.15 2.82 -12.19
C SER A 182 -6.15 1.88 -11.53
N TRP A 183 -5.98 1.99 -10.21
CA TRP A 183 -5.41 0.90 -9.43
C TRP A 183 -6.13 -0.42 -9.72
N MET A 184 -5.39 -1.53 -9.69
CA MET A 184 -5.92 -2.86 -9.99
C MET A 184 -6.14 -3.69 -8.74
N VAL A 185 -6.57 -3.05 -7.66
CA VAL A 185 -6.75 -3.72 -6.36
C VAL A 185 -7.86 -4.77 -6.37
N ASP A 186 -8.72 -4.79 -7.39
CA ASP A 186 -9.76 -5.81 -7.58
C ASP A 186 -9.28 -7.08 -8.28
N ILE A 187 -8.07 -7.04 -8.81
CA ILE A 187 -7.34 -8.22 -9.28
C ILE A 187 -6.47 -8.68 -8.11
N ASP A 188 -6.41 -9.98 -7.88
CA ASP A 188 -5.56 -10.52 -6.82
C ASP A 188 -4.06 -10.32 -7.12
N LEU A 189 -3.28 -9.97 -6.09
CA LEU A 189 -1.87 -9.63 -6.24
C LEU A 189 -1.00 -10.84 -6.60
N ILE A 190 -1.33 -12.02 -6.10
CA ILE A 190 -0.50 -13.24 -6.22
C ILE A 190 -1.10 -14.20 -7.25
N VAL A 191 -2.41 -14.45 -7.19
CA VAL A 191 -3.17 -15.37 -8.07
C VAL A 191 -4.28 -14.64 -8.84
N PRO A 192 -3.93 -13.72 -9.75
CA PRO A 192 -4.86 -12.75 -10.36
C PRO A 192 -6.05 -13.35 -11.13
N SER A 193 -5.97 -14.60 -11.61
CA SER A 193 -7.00 -15.24 -12.44
C SER A 193 -7.83 -16.29 -11.70
N SER A 194 -7.18 -17.24 -11.02
CA SER A 194 -7.85 -18.27 -10.22
C SER A 194 -6.92 -18.86 -9.15
N PRO A 195 -7.42 -19.56 -8.13
CA PRO A 195 -6.58 -20.23 -7.12
C PRO A 195 -5.67 -21.34 -7.68
N SER A 196 -5.80 -21.71 -8.95
CA SER A 196 -5.03 -22.81 -9.55
C SER A 196 -3.66 -22.34 -10.04
N VAL A 197 -2.61 -23.03 -9.60
CA VAL A 197 -1.26 -22.85 -10.15
C VAL A 197 -1.15 -23.29 -11.62
N SER A 198 -2.07 -24.10 -12.13
CA SER A 198 -2.05 -24.53 -13.54
C SER A 198 -2.84 -23.60 -14.47
N ASP A 199 -3.38 -22.49 -13.96
CA ASP A 199 -4.14 -21.54 -14.76
C ASP A 199 -3.24 -20.81 -15.76
N GLY A 200 -3.68 -20.73 -17.02
CA GLY A 200 -2.87 -20.15 -18.09
C GLY A 200 -2.54 -18.66 -17.89
N ASN A 201 -3.49 -17.87 -17.39
CA ASN A 201 -3.27 -16.45 -17.17
C ASN A 201 -2.32 -16.21 -15.98
N ASN A 202 -2.46 -16.98 -14.90
CA ASN A 202 -1.50 -16.96 -13.80
C ASN A 202 -0.08 -17.33 -14.29
N GLN A 203 0.04 -18.32 -15.16
CA GLN A 203 1.34 -18.71 -15.74
C GLN A 203 1.96 -17.60 -16.58
N GLU A 204 1.18 -16.88 -17.40
CA GLU A 204 1.68 -15.72 -18.17
C GLU A 204 2.13 -14.59 -17.22
N TYR A 205 1.33 -14.28 -16.20
CA TYR A 205 1.66 -13.27 -15.18
C TYR A 205 2.96 -13.59 -14.43
N TRP A 206 3.07 -14.81 -13.87
CA TRP A 206 4.26 -15.25 -13.16
C TRP A 206 5.47 -15.37 -14.08
N GLY A 207 5.28 -15.83 -15.32
CA GLY A 207 6.34 -15.89 -16.33
C GLY A 207 6.92 -14.51 -16.65
N SER A 208 6.07 -13.48 -16.74
CA SER A 208 6.49 -12.08 -16.92
C SER A 208 7.33 -11.56 -15.75
N ILE A 209 6.85 -11.82 -14.53
CA ILE A 209 7.54 -11.43 -13.29
C ILE A 209 8.90 -12.12 -13.21
N LEU A 210 8.93 -13.45 -13.43
CA LEU A 210 10.17 -14.22 -13.42
C LEU A 210 11.16 -13.71 -14.46
N ALA A 211 10.73 -13.41 -15.68
CA ALA A 211 11.60 -12.85 -16.73
C ALA A 211 12.23 -11.51 -16.28
N SER A 212 11.46 -10.65 -15.59
CA SER A 212 11.98 -9.41 -15.01
C SER A 212 13.10 -9.73 -14.00
N VAL A 213 12.84 -10.60 -13.03
CA VAL A 213 13.78 -10.92 -11.95
C VAL A 213 15.02 -11.66 -12.46
N GLU A 214 14.86 -12.57 -13.42
CA GLU A 214 15.96 -13.27 -14.09
C GLU A 214 16.86 -12.30 -14.85
N SER A 215 16.30 -11.26 -15.49
CA SER A 215 17.11 -10.24 -16.19
C SER A 215 18.04 -9.49 -15.23
N LYS A 216 17.61 -9.18 -14.00
CA LYS A 216 18.45 -8.62 -12.94
C LYS A 216 19.53 -9.61 -12.51
N ALA A 217 19.17 -10.87 -12.28
CA ALA A 217 20.11 -11.91 -11.86
C ALA A 217 21.17 -12.21 -12.95
N ASN A 218 20.81 -12.16 -14.23
CA ASN A 218 21.73 -12.30 -15.36
C ASN A 218 22.80 -11.19 -15.42
N ASN A 219 22.54 -10.04 -14.81
CA ASN A 219 23.52 -8.98 -14.62
C ASN A 219 24.33 -9.12 -13.32
N GLY A 220 24.26 -10.28 -12.66
CA GLY A 220 25.10 -10.65 -11.52
C GLY A 220 24.67 -10.02 -10.19
N LEU A 221 23.43 -9.53 -10.09
CA LEU A 221 22.90 -8.95 -8.85
C LEU A 221 21.96 -9.91 -8.12
N PRO A 222 21.94 -9.88 -6.78
CA PRO A 222 21.19 -10.83 -5.99
C PRO A 222 19.68 -10.58 -6.10
N THR A 223 18.91 -11.67 -6.03
CA THR A 223 17.45 -11.66 -6.08
C THR A 223 16.85 -12.38 -4.87
N SER A 224 15.59 -12.09 -4.55
CA SER A 224 14.82 -12.79 -3.51
C SER A 224 13.32 -12.77 -3.78
N ALA A 225 12.52 -13.28 -2.83
CA ALA A 225 11.07 -13.11 -2.83
C ALA A 225 10.65 -11.65 -2.98
N THR A 226 11.46 -10.70 -2.49
CA THR A 226 11.20 -9.26 -2.61
C THR A 226 11.20 -8.76 -4.05
N ASP A 227 12.00 -9.34 -4.94
CA ASP A 227 11.98 -8.96 -6.36
C ASP A 227 10.67 -9.37 -7.03
N LEU A 228 10.20 -10.60 -6.76
CA LEU A 228 8.90 -11.08 -7.25
C LEU A 228 7.77 -10.19 -6.74
N TRP A 229 7.79 -9.92 -5.43
CA TRP A 229 6.83 -9.07 -4.73
C TRP A 229 6.77 -7.64 -5.28
N GLY A 230 7.94 -7.01 -5.46
CA GLY A 230 8.03 -5.67 -6.04
C GLY A 230 7.41 -5.62 -7.43
N ARG A 231 7.66 -6.63 -8.26
CA ARG A 231 7.04 -6.74 -9.59
C ARG A 231 5.52 -6.94 -9.49
N MET A 232 5.03 -7.81 -8.62
CA MET A 232 3.58 -7.96 -8.38
C MET A 232 2.95 -6.60 -8.02
N ILE A 233 3.52 -5.86 -7.06
CA ILE A 233 3.04 -4.53 -6.66
C ILE A 233 2.98 -3.59 -7.86
N SER A 234 3.98 -3.58 -8.74
CA SER A 234 3.99 -2.65 -9.87
C SER A 234 2.86 -2.83 -10.89
N TYR A 235 2.33 -4.06 -11.04
CA TYR A 235 1.16 -4.28 -11.90
C TYR A 235 -0.07 -3.52 -11.41
N HIS A 236 -0.20 -3.30 -10.10
CA HIS A 236 -1.39 -2.73 -9.49
C HIS A 236 -1.29 -1.22 -9.28
N PHE A 237 -0.07 -0.69 -9.16
CA PHE A 237 0.18 0.68 -8.71
C PHE A 237 0.96 1.56 -9.68
N LEU A 238 1.77 0.99 -10.58
CA LEU A 238 2.60 1.77 -11.51
C LEU A 238 1.91 1.87 -12.88
N ASN A 239 2.37 2.81 -13.71
CA ASN A 239 1.86 2.98 -15.07
C ASN A 239 2.24 1.77 -15.97
N GLU A 240 1.91 1.83 -17.27
CA GLU A 240 2.12 0.77 -18.26
C GLU A 240 1.25 -0.49 -18.09
N THR A 241 0.55 -0.66 -16.96
CA THR A 241 -0.44 -1.74 -16.81
C THR A 241 -1.86 -1.23 -17.09
N THR A 242 -2.62 -2.02 -17.85
CA THR A 242 -4.04 -1.87 -18.14
C THR A 242 -4.72 -3.24 -17.98
N ARG A 243 -6.05 -3.27 -17.84
CA ARG A 243 -6.78 -4.56 -17.83
C ARG A 243 -6.60 -5.36 -19.13
N GLY A 244 -6.34 -4.70 -20.25
CA GLY A 244 -6.17 -5.34 -21.56
C GLY A 244 -4.81 -5.99 -21.76
N ASN A 245 -3.79 -5.61 -20.99
CA ASN A 245 -2.42 -6.13 -21.12
C ASN A 245 -1.91 -6.81 -19.83
N PHE A 246 -2.72 -6.95 -18.79
CA PHE A 246 -2.32 -7.51 -17.48
C PHE A 246 -1.64 -8.88 -17.56
N TYR A 247 -2.11 -9.76 -18.44
CA TYR A 247 -1.57 -11.13 -18.61
C TYR A 247 -0.63 -11.24 -19.82
N THR A 248 0.09 -10.17 -20.13
CA THR A 248 0.84 -10.08 -21.39
C THR A 248 2.17 -9.36 -21.14
N ASN A 249 3.16 -9.53 -22.04
CA ASN A 249 4.50 -8.91 -21.91
C ASN A 249 4.70 -7.73 -22.87
N GLN A 250 3.60 -7.12 -23.33
CA GLN A 250 3.59 -6.05 -24.32
C GLN A 250 4.16 -4.75 -23.75
N THR A 251 4.18 -4.62 -22.42
CA THR A 251 4.57 -3.44 -21.66
C THR A 251 5.47 -3.82 -20.49
N GLY A 252 6.11 -2.82 -19.88
CA GLY A 252 7.06 -3.04 -18.80
C GLY A 252 6.37 -3.28 -17.48
N HIS A 253 5.09 -2.93 -17.35
CA HIS A 253 4.34 -3.05 -16.11
C HIS A 253 5.09 -2.40 -14.95
N GLY A 254 5.61 -1.19 -15.18
CA GLY A 254 6.45 -0.47 -14.22
C GLY A 254 7.95 -0.77 -14.27
N ALA A 255 8.39 -1.77 -15.03
CA ALA A 255 9.82 -2.05 -15.21
C ALA A 255 10.51 -0.87 -15.92
N GLY A 256 11.73 -0.54 -15.48
CA GLY A 256 12.52 0.57 -16.02
C GLY A 256 12.21 1.92 -15.38
N GLN A 257 11.18 2.01 -14.53
CA GLN A 257 10.90 3.22 -13.75
C GLN A 257 11.81 3.26 -12.54
N LEU A 258 12.66 4.29 -12.46
CA LEU A 258 13.69 4.41 -11.44
C LEU A 258 13.34 5.47 -10.41
N TRP A 259 13.51 5.14 -9.14
CA TRP A 259 13.26 6.06 -8.03
C TRP A 259 14.18 7.29 -8.10
N SER A 260 15.44 7.13 -8.52
CA SER A 260 16.39 8.23 -8.74
C SER A 260 16.04 9.14 -9.92
N GLN A 261 15.17 8.68 -10.83
CA GLN A 261 14.71 9.48 -11.98
C GLN A 261 13.44 10.28 -11.67
N MET A 262 12.90 10.22 -10.46
CA MET A 262 11.76 11.07 -10.04
C MET A 262 12.02 12.55 -10.24
N SER A 263 13.29 12.98 -10.14
CA SER A 263 13.70 14.36 -10.39
C SER A 263 13.45 14.85 -11.82
N LEU A 264 13.16 13.93 -12.75
CA LEU A 264 12.82 14.22 -14.14
C LEU A 264 11.32 14.41 -14.35
N LEU A 265 10.48 14.10 -13.35
CA LEU A 265 9.04 14.23 -13.46
C LEU A 265 8.61 15.71 -13.46
N PRO A 266 7.66 16.11 -14.30
CA PRO A 266 7.17 17.49 -14.37
C PRO A 266 6.73 18.06 -13.02
N ASN A 267 5.96 17.33 -12.22
CA ASN A 267 5.52 17.84 -10.92
C ASN A 267 6.67 17.98 -9.91
N PHE A 268 7.72 17.16 -10.04
CA PHE A 268 8.91 17.29 -9.19
C PHE A 268 9.71 18.53 -9.60
N GLN A 269 9.93 18.74 -10.89
CA GLN A 269 10.63 19.93 -11.41
C GLN A 269 9.89 21.24 -11.10
N ASN A 270 8.57 21.19 -11.03
CA ASN A 270 7.72 22.31 -10.63
C ASN A 270 7.51 22.42 -9.10
N TYR A 271 8.18 21.57 -8.32
CA TYR A 271 8.14 21.57 -6.86
C TYR A 271 6.74 21.41 -6.26
N THR A 272 5.77 20.83 -6.99
CA THR A 272 4.35 20.80 -6.58
C THR A 272 4.04 19.70 -5.56
N MET A 273 4.89 18.67 -5.47
CA MET A 273 4.80 17.58 -4.49
C MET A 273 5.71 17.81 -3.25
N PRO A 274 5.35 17.31 -2.06
CA PRO A 274 6.29 17.23 -0.94
C PRO A 274 7.50 16.35 -1.29
N PHE A 275 8.65 16.60 -0.68
CA PHE A 275 9.85 15.79 -0.91
C PHE A 275 9.63 14.34 -0.40
N PRO A 276 9.75 13.31 -1.27
CA PRO A 276 9.37 11.95 -0.93
C PRO A 276 10.49 11.19 -0.24
N ILE A 277 10.14 10.41 0.78
CA ILE A 277 11.06 9.55 1.55
C ILE A 277 10.41 8.18 1.73
N VAL A 278 11.11 7.10 1.40
CA VAL A 278 10.70 5.73 1.73
C VAL A 278 11.60 5.17 2.81
N ALA A 279 11.02 4.61 3.87
CA ALA A 279 11.78 3.96 4.94
C ALA A 279 11.82 2.44 4.75
N THR A 280 12.94 1.83 5.11
CA THR A 280 13.12 0.38 5.17
C THR A 280 13.96 0.02 6.39
N ASP A 281 13.64 -1.10 7.02
CA ASP A 281 14.37 -1.59 8.18
C ASP A 281 15.43 -2.60 7.73
N SER A 282 16.22 -3.11 8.67
CA SER A 282 17.20 -4.14 8.39
C SER A 282 17.36 -5.13 9.53
N ARG A 283 17.88 -6.30 9.17
CA ARG A 283 18.56 -7.18 10.11
C ARG A 283 20.03 -7.24 9.76
N LYS A 284 20.85 -7.56 10.76
CA LYS A 284 22.26 -7.87 10.53
C LYS A 284 22.38 -9.02 9.51
N ALA A 285 23.23 -8.83 8.50
CA ALA A 285 23.42 -9.82 7.44
C ALA A 285 23.87 -11.18 8.03
N GLY A 286 23.25 -12.26 7.56
CA GLY A 286 23.52 -13.63 8.01
C GLY A 286 23.07 -13.94 9.45
N SER A 287 22.32 -13.06 10.10
CA SER A 287 21.85 -13.29 11.49
C SER A 287 20.78 -14.39 11.61
N GLY A 288 20.05 -14.67 10.52
CA GLY A 288 18.96 -15.65 10.53
C GLY A 288 17.75 -15.23 11.36
N ILE A 289 17.60 -13.95 11.71
CA ILE A 289 16.42 -13.45 12.43
C ILE A 289 15.19 -13.58 11.54
N THR A 290 14.22 -14.38 11.98
CA THR A 290 12.95 -14.69 11.29
C THR A 290 11.73 -14.07 12.00
N THR A 291 11.94 -13.06 12.82
CA THR A 291 10.89 -12.38 13.59
C THR A 291 11.16 -10.87 13.60
N ASN A 292 10.51 -10.12 14.50
CA ASN A 292 10.75 -8.69 14.65
C ASN A 292 12.23 -8.39 14.92
N VAL A 293 12.69 -7.29 14.36
CA VAL A 293 14.07 -6.86 14.53
C VAL A 293 14.22 -5.97 15.77
N PRO A 294 15.41 -5.96 16.40
CA PRO A 294 15.67 -5.12 17.57
C PRO A 294 15.47 -3.61 17.29
N LEU A 295 15.14 -2.84 18.33
CA LEU A 295 14.93 -1.39 18.22
C LEU A 295 16.17 -0.62 17.71
N ASN A 296 17.38 -1.16 17.93
CA ASN A 296 18.64 -0.59 17.47
C ASN A 296 19.07 -1.09 16.07
N SER A 297 18.20 -1.84 15.37
CA SER A 297 18.39 -2.11 13.94
C SER A 297 18.52 -0.80 13.16
N THR A 298 19.36 -0.86 12.12
CA THR A 298 19.59 0.32 11.27
C THR A 298 18.37 0.52 10.38
N VAL A 299 17.72 1.68 10.53
CA VAL A 299 16.66 2.11 9.63
C VAL A 299 17.29 2.92 8.50
N TYR A 300 16.98 2.54 7.26
CA TYR A 300 17.43 3.25 6.07
C TYR A 300 16.30 4.08 5.48
N GLU A 301 16.66 5.19 4.86
CA GLU A 301 15.78 5.93 3.98
C GLU A 301 16.25 5.91 2.54
N ILE A 302 15.28 5.94 1.63
CA ILE A 302 15.43 5.99 0.19
C ILE A 302 14.72 7.26 -0.28
N THR A 303 15.50 8.22 -0.77
CA THR A 303 15.02 9.49 -1.34
C THR A 303 15.34 9.51 -2.84
N PRO A 304 14.82 10.46 -3.65
CA PRO A 304 15.21 10.57 -5.06
C PRO A 304 16.71 10.73 -5.30
N PHE A 305 17.49 11.13 -4.29
CA PHE A 305 18.90 11.47 -4.44
C PHE A 305 19.83 10.52 -3.69
N GLU A 306 19.43 10.03 -2.52
CA GLU A 306 20.28 9.28 -1.61
C GLU A 306 19.58 8.05 -1.01
N PHE A 307 20.39 7.03 -0.73
CA PHE A 307 20.04 5.86 0.08
C PHE A 307 21.03 5.76 1.25
N GLY A 308 20.54 5.59 2.48
CA GLY A 308 21.40 5.42 3.64
C GLY A 308 20.67 5.62 4.95
N SER A 309 21.39 5.95 6.02
CA SER A 309 20.80 6.05 7.36
C SER A 309 21.29 7.27 8.14
N TRP A 310 20.35 7.87 8.87
CA TRP A 310 20.60 8.90 9.88
C TRP A 310 20.89 8.33 11.27
N ASP A 311 20.88 7.01 11.42
CA ASP A 311 21.25 6.35 12.67
C ASP A 311 22.70 6.70 13.03
N PRO A 312 22.99 7.00 14.31
CA PRO A 312 24.35 7.32 14.74
C PRO A 312 25.37 6.21 14.47
N SER A 313 24.92 4.95 14.37
CA SER A 313 25.78 3.79 14.08
C SER A 313 26.37 3.83 12.67
N LEU A 314 25.61 4.31 11.68
CA LEU A 314 25.99 4.38 10.27
C LEU A 314 26.30 5.82 9.81
N SER A 315 25.37 6.76 9.98
CA SER A 315 25.53 8.19 9.59
C SER A 315 26.19 8.40 8.22
N ALA A 316 25.63 7.72 7.21
CA ALA A 316 26.17 7.71 5.86
C ALA A 316 25.05 7.58 4.82
N MET A 317 25.27 8.19 3.66
CA MET A 317 24.35 8.22 2.52
C MET A 317 25.12 7.96 1.22
N LEU A 318 24.58 7.09 0.36
CA LEU A 318 25.04 6.82 -0.99
C LEU A 318 24.15 7.58 -1.98
N GLN A 319 24.71 8.05 -3.10
CA GLN A 319 23.90 8.48 -4.25
C GLN A 319 23.03 7.32 -4.80
N LEU A 320 21.70 7.42 -4.69
CA LEU A 320 20.75 6.33 -4.97
C LEU A 320 20.92 5.73 -6.37
N LYS A 321 21.19 6.58 -7.37
CA LYS A 321 21.46 6.17 -8.76
C LYS A 321 22.47 5.02 -8.86
N PHE A 322 23.40 4.92 -7.92
CA PHE A 322 24.46 3.91 -7.90
C PHE A 322 24.29 2.82 -6.83
N ALA A 323 23.09 2.64 -6.29
CA ALA A 323 22.78 1.69 -5.20
C ALA A 323 23.11 0.22 -5.49
N GLY A 324 23.21 -0.17 -6.77
CA GLY A 324 23.64 -1.53 -7.13
C GLY A 324 25.15 -1.76 -7.05
N THR A 325 25.94 -0.74 -6.70
CA THR A 325 27.41 -0.81 -6.77
C THR A 325 28.00 -1.40 -5.50
N TYR A 326 28.84 -2.42 -5.64
CA TYR A 326 29.68 -2.91 -4.55
C TYR A 326 30.81 -1.92 -4.27
N LEU A 327 30.80 -1.31 -3.08
CA LEU A 327 31.83 -0.37 -2.65
C LEU A 327 32.65 -0.95 -1.51
N THR A 328 33.88 -0.47 -1.37
CA THR A 328 34.69 -0.70 -0.17
C THR A 328 35.31 0.61 0.25
N ASN A 329 35.08 1.02 1.49
CA ASN A 329 35.43 2.35 2.01
C ASN A 329 34.87 3.48 1.12
N GLY A 330 33.65 3.30 0.60
CA GLY A 330 32.97 4.26 -0.27
C GLY A 330 33.51 4.35 -1.71
N LEU A 331 34.47 3.49 -2.09
CA LEU A 331 35.09 3.49 -3.41
C LEU A 331 34.67 2.26 -4.24
N PRO A 332 34.41 2.45 -5.54
CA PRO A 332 34.17 1.34 -6.47
C PRO A 332 35.49 0.58 -6.77
N ALA A 333 35.38 -0.67 -7.22
CA ALA A 333 36.54 -1.48 -7.55
C ALA A 333 37.41 -0.89 -8.68
N ASN A 334 36.78 -0.18 -9.63
CA ASN A 334 37.44 0.56 -10.72
C ASN A 334 36.50 1.66 -11.27
N PRO A 335 36.98 2.60 -12.11
CA PRO A 335 36.18 3.72 -12.61
C PRO A 335 34.94 3.34 -13.43
N SER A 336 34.86 2.11 -13.93
CA SER A 336 33.71 1.61 -14.69
C SER A 336 32.94 0.53 -13.91
N ALA A 337 33.12 0.40 -12.59
CA ALA A 337 32.48 -0.66 -11.81
C ALA A 337 31.09 -0.27 -11.26
N CYS A 338 30.60 0.95 -11.56
CA CYS A 338 29.32 1.39 -11.05
C CYS A 338 28.17 0.63 -11.71
N VAL A 339 27.07 0.53 -10.95
CA VAL A 339 25.82 -0.08 -11.38
C VAL A 339 24.71 0.96 -11.25
N ALA A 340 23.96 1.20 -12.32
CA ALA A 340 22.83 2.13 -12.34
C ALA A 340 21.51 1.41 -12.62
N GLY A 341 20.40 1.98 -12.16
CA GLY A 341 19.06 1.42 -12.38
C GLY A 341 18.72 0.22 -11.49
N PHE A 342 19.47 0.03 -10.40
CA PHE A 342 19.14 -0.94 -9.35
C PHE A 342 17.90 -0.50 -8.53
N ASP A 343 17.69 0.80 -8.45
CA ASP A 343 16.63 1.50 -7.74
C ASP A 343 15.29 1.50 -8.51
N GLN A 344 14.95 0.36 -9.12
CA GLN A 344 13.63 0.14 -9.72
C GLN A 344 12.56 0.55 -8.70
N ALA A 345 11.62 1.43 -9.09
CA ALA A 345 10.62 1.96 -8.19
C ALA A 345 9.80 0.84 -7.53
N SER A 346 9.51 -0.21 -8.31
CA SER A 346 8.85 -1.43 -7.84
C SER A 346 9.68 -2.19 -6.79
N PHE A 347 11.01 -2.22 -6.93
CA PHE A 347 11.91 -2.85 -5.95
C PHE A 347 12.08 -2.01 -4.68
N VAL A 348 12.07 -0.68 -4.78
CA VAL A 348 12.05 0.23 -3.62
C VAL A 348 10.75 0.04 -2.81
N MET A 349 9.60 0.02 -3.47
CA MET A 349 8.30 -0.29 -2.86
C MET A 349 8.31 -1.70 -2.24
N GLY A 350 8.76 -2.70 -2.99
CA GLY A 350 8.89 -4.08 -2.54
C GLY A 350 9.78 -4.22 -1.30
N THR A 351 10.95 -3.54 -1.28
CA THR A 351 11.88 -3.51 -0.16
C THR A 351 11.22 -2.96 1.10
N SER A 352 10.54 -1.81 0.99
CA SER A 352 9.84 -1.18 2.11
C SER A 352 8.65 -2.01 2.64
N SER A 353 8.16 -2.97 1.85
CA SER A 353 7.11 -3.94 2.21
C SER A 353 7.62 -5.39 2.29
N SER A 354 8.90 -5.60 2.56
CA SER A 354 9.51 -6.94 2.56
C SER A 354 9.35 -7.66 3.91
N PHE A 355 8.12 -8.06 4.25
CA PHE A 355 7.78 -8.73 5.52
C PHE A 355 8.03 -10.25 5.51
N PHE A 356 8.75 -10.76 4.50
CA PHE A 356 9.01 -12.19 4.30
C PHE A 356 9.79 -12.84 5.44
N ASN A 357 10.51 -12.08 6.26
CA ASN A 357 11.11 -12.60 7.49
C ASN A 357 10.07 -13.24 8.42
N ALA A 358 8.82 -12.75 8.42
CA ALA A 358 7.73 -13.24 9.25
C ALA A 358 6.91 -14.37 8.60
N VAL A 359 6.77 -14.36 7.26
CA VAL A 359 5.85 -15.27 6.55
C VAL A 359 6.54 -16.36 5.72
N LEU A 360 7.82 -16.24 5.38
CA LEU A 360 8.56 -17.29 4.65
C LEU A 360 9.38 -18.14 5.62
N ASN A 361 9.04 -19.42 5.73
CA ASN A 361 9.86 -20.40 6.41
C ASN A 361 11.01 -20.84 5.49
N VAL A 362 12.22 -20.36 5.76
CA VAL A 362 13.41 -20.67 4.95
C VAL A 362 13.88 -22.12 5.05
N THR A 363 13.35 -22.92 6.00
CA THR A 363 13.75 -24.32 6.18
C THR A 363 13.08 -25.25 5.18
N ASP A 364 11.80 -25.04 4.92
CA ASP A 364 11.01 -25.81 3.95
C ASP A 364 10.72 -25.04 2.66
N GLY A 365 10.98 -23.72 2.65
CA GLY A 365 10.78 -22.84 1.50
C GLY A 365 9.33 -22.38 1.32
N ASN A 366 8.46 -22.58 2.32
CA ASN A 366 7.03 -22.31 2.20
C ASN A 366 6.63 -20.99 2.85
N PHE A 367 5.71 -20.28 2.20
CA PHE A 367 5.03 -19.10 2.75
C PHE A 367 3.84 -19.54 3.62
N GLY A 368 3.56 -18.80 4.69
CA GLY A 368 2.36 -18.94 5.51
C GLY A 368 1.33 -17.88 5.13
N PHE A 369 0.57 -18.13 4.07
CA PHE A 369 -0.54 -17.27 3.60
C PHE A 369 -1.87 -18.02 3.72
N ASP A 370 -2.97 -17.39 3.28
CA ASP A 370 -4.25 -18.09 3.17
C ASP A 370 -4.12 -19.22 2.11
N THR A 371 -4.68 -20.37 2.45
CA THR A 371 -4.68 -21.57 1.60
C THR A 371 -5.96 -21.69 0.79
N SER A 372 -6.98 -20.90 1.12
CA SER A 372 -8.35 -20.99 0.57
C SER A 372 -8.55 -20.18 -0.71
N ASP A 373 -7.78 -19.11 -0.92
CA ASP A 373 -7.77 -18.26 -2.11
C ASP A 373 -6.67 -18.63 -3.12
N GLY A 374 -5.68 -19.41 -2.69
CA GLY A 374 -4.58 -19.89 -3.52
C GLY A 374 -3.29 -19.08 -3.37
N ASP A 375 -3.26 -18.05 -2.53
CA ASP A 375 -2.10 -17.17 -2.34
C ASP A 375 -0.86 -17.93 -1.87
N GLU A 376 -1.03 -18.81 -0.87
CA GLU A 376 0.07 -19.67 -0.40
C GLU A 376 0.64 -20.52 -1.54
N GLN A 377 -0.23 -21.17 -2.32
CA GLN A 377 0.19 -22.06 -3.40
C GLN A 377 0.83 -21.30 -4.56
N GLY A 378 0.27 -20.14 -4.92
CA GLY A 378 0.79 -19.26 -5.96
C GLY A 378 2.17 -18.71 -5.61
N MET A 379 2.33 -18.17 -4.40
CA MET A 379 3.63 -17.66 -3.96
C MET A 379 4.68 -18.77 -3.84
N ASN A 380 4.31 -19.92 -3.25
CA ASN A 380 5.18 -21.10 -3.21
C ASN A 380 5.59 -21.54 -4.62
N PHE A 381 4.67 -21.54 -5.58
CA PHE A 381 4.95 -21.92 -6.96
C PHE A 381 5.99 -21.00 -7.61
N ILE A 382 5.72 -19.69 -7.67
CA ILE A 382 6.61 -18.74 -8.36
C ILE A 382 7.97 -18.64 -7.66
N PHE A 383 8.01 -18.71 -6.33
CA PHE A 383 9.26 -18.67 -5.59
C PHE A 383 10.11 -19.92 -5.85
N ASN A 384 9.49 -21.11 -5.90
CA ASN A 384 10.20 -22.33 -6.29
C ASN A 384 10.73 -22.27 -7.73
N GLN A 385 10.00 -21.63 -8.66
CA GLN A 385 10.52 -21.38 -10.01
C GLN A 385 11.77 -20.51 -9.97
N LEU A 386 11.76 -19.39 -9.23
CA LEU A 386 12.92 -18.54 -9.05
C LEU A 386 14.14 -19.33 -8.53
N LEU A 387 13.96 -20.10 -7.45
CA LEU A 387 15.05 -20.88 -6.84
C LEU A 387 15.58 -21.99 -7.76
N SER A 388 14.75 -22.51 -8.67
CA SER A 388 15.18 -23.53 -9.63
C SER A 388 16.10 -22.97 -10.72
N HIS A 389 16.02 -21.67 -11.01
CA HIS A 389 16.85 -21.01 -12.02
C HIS A 389 18.04 -20.26 -11.40
N MET A 390 17.84 -19.65 -10.22
CA MET A 390 18.80 -18.74 -9.61
C MET A 390 18.91 -18.95 -8.10
N PRO A 391 20.10 -19.14 -7.53
CA PRO A 391 20.27 -19.15 -6.09
C PRO A 391 20.04 -17.75 -5.51
N SER A 392 19.32 -17.67 -4.39
CA SER A 392 19.13 -16.44 -3.62
C SER A 392 20.10 -16.37 -2.44
N ASN A 393 20.66 -15.19 -2.16
CA ASN A 393 21.55 -14.99 -1.02
C ASN A 393 20.77 -15.05 0.30
N ALA A 394 19.88 -14.07 0.53
CA ALA A 394 18.87 -14.14 1.56
C ALA A 394 17.48 -14.26 0.90
N MET A 395 16.80 -15.37 1.18
CA MET A 395 15.52 -15.72 0.58
C MET A 395 14.37 -14.82 1.03
N ASN A 396 14.40 -14.38 2.30
CA ASN A 396 13.33 -13.69 3.00
C ASN A 396 13.64 -12.23 3.36
N ALA A 397 14.53 -11.59 2.59
CA ALA A 397 14.88 -10.18 2.74
C ALA A 397 15.16 -9.56 1.36
N ALA A 398 15.08 -8.23 1.26
CA ALA A 398 15.52 -7.52 0.08
C ALA A 398 17.06 -7.47 0.05
N ASN A 399 17.65 -8.04 -1.00
CA ASN A 399 19.09 -8.13 -1.14
C ASN A 399 19.65 -6.87 -1.81
N TRP A 400 20.28 -5.98 -1.03
CA TRP A 400 20.94 -4.76 -1.53
C TRP A 400 22.46 -4.91 -1.46
N PRO A 401 23.23 -4.67 -2.54
CA PRO A 401 24.69 -4.54 -2.44
C PRO A 401 25.04 -3.52 -1.35
N ASN A 402 26.02 -3.82 -0.49
CA ASN A 402 26.33 -2.94 0.63
C ASN A 402 27.32 -1.82 0.20
N PRO A 403 26.87 -0.56 0.04
CA PRO A 403 27.79 0.54 -0.26
C PRO A 403 28.60 0.97 0.96
N PHE A 404 28.21 0.54 2.16
CA PHE A 404 28.77 0.96 3.44
C PHE A 404 29.81 -0.03 3.99
N LYS A 405 30.28 -0.98 3.17
CA LYS A 405 31.37 -1.87 3.56
C LYS A 405 32.63 -1.05 3.88
N GLY A 406 33.16 -1.24 5.07
CA GLY A 406 34.29 -0.50 5.64
C GLY A 406 33.93 0.86 6.26
N VAL A 407 32.67 1.29 6.20
CA VAL A 407 32.21 2.53 6.84
C VAL A 407 31.85 2.25 8.29
N ASN A 408 32.42 3.06 9.20
CA ASN A 408 32.16 3.00 10.64
C ASN A 408 32.26 1.58 11.27
N PRO A 409 33.37 0.84 11.09
CA PRO A 409 33.51 -0.57 11.50
C PRO A 409 33.37 -0.83 13.00
N GLY A 410 33.49 0.19 13.85
CA GLY A 410 33.29 0.06 15.29
C GLY A 410 31.84 0.14 15.74
N THR A 411 30.93 0.67 14.91
CA THR A 411 29.54 0.98 15.30
C THR A 411 28.49 0.44 14.33
N PHE A 412 28.80 0.37 13.04
CA PHE A 412 27.88 -0.11 12.03
C PHE A 412 27.91 -1.65 11.94
N GLN A 413 26.76 -2.28 12.16
CA GLN A 413 26.63 -3.74 12.31
C GLN A 413 27.06 -4.54 11.07
N ASP A 414 26.90 -3.95 9.87
CA ASP A 414 27.15 -4.60 8.58
C ASP A 414 28.39 -4.03 7.87
N SER A 415 29.30 -3.36 8.61
CA SER A 415 30.51 -2.77 8.01
C SER A 415 31.44 -3.80 7.36
N SER A 416 31.32 -5.09 7.66
CA SER A 416 32.11 -6.16 7.03
C SER A 416 31.33 -6.95 5.98
N ALA A 417 30.02 -6.74 5.84
CA ALA A 417 29.16 -7.50 4.94
C ALA A 417 29.25 -6.97 3.50
N ASP A 418 29.12 -7.86 2.51
CA ASP A 418 29.03 -7.48 1.10
C ASP A 418 27.62 -7.05 0.68
N GLN A 419 26.62 -7.37 1.51
CA GLN A 419 25.22 -7.17 1.22
C GLN A 419 24.47 -6.71 2.47
N LEU A 420 23.46 -5.88 2.28
CA LEU A 420 22.45 -5.54 3.28
C LEU A 420 21.23 -6.44 3.09
N GLU A 421 20.66 -6.87 4.20
CA GLU A 421 19.38 -7.61 4.24
C GLU A 421 18.30 -6.66 4.75
N LEU A 422 17.66 -5.97 3.82
CA LEU A 422 16.63 -4.98 4.13
C LEU A 422 15.25 -5.65 4.24
N LEU A 423 14.42 -5.13 5.13
CA LEU A 423 13.11 -5.66 5.49
C LEU A 423 12.04 -4.58 5.35
N ASP A 424 10.79 -4.96 5.58
CA ASP A 424 9.67 -4.02 5.71
C ASP A 424 10.05 -2.86 6.65
N GLY A 425 9.74 -1.63 6.27
CA GLY A 425 10.08 -0.41 7.03
C GLY A 425 9.50 -0.35 8.45
N GLY A 426 8.49 -1.17 8.74
CA GLY A 426 7.90 -1.32 10.06
C GLY A 426 8.29 -2.60 10.81
N SER A 427 9.38 -3.28 10.43
CA SER A 427 9.81 -4.57 11.02
C SER A 427 10.26 -4.46 12.49
N ASN A 428 10.70 -3.29 12.93
CA ASN A 428 11.00 -2.96 14.32
C ASN A 428 9.79 -2.41 15.10
N TYR A 429 8.58 -2.48 14.53
CA TYR A 429 7.34 -1.87 15.01
C TYR A 429 7.18 -0.36 14.79
N GLU A 430 8.15 0.36 14.19
CA GLU A 430 7.94 1.73 13.69
C GLU A 430 7.11 1.71 12.39
N LYS A 431 5.87 1.20 12.46
CA LYS A 431 4.99 1.02 11.29
C LYS A 431 4.77 2.31 10.50
N VAL A 432 4.78 3.46 11.16
CA VAL A 432 4.79 4.79 10.55
C VAL A 432 6.21 5.37 10.61
N PRO A 433 6.79 5.85 9.48
CA PRO A 433 8.18 6.28 9.40
C PRO A 433 8.36 7.73 9.87
N LEU A 434 8.01 7.99 11.14
CA LEU A 434 8.19 9.30 11.78
C LEU A 434 9.67 9.64 11.96
N SER A 435 10.53 8.65 12.26
CA SER A 435 11.95 8.86 12.53
C SER A 435 12.64 9.54 11.34
N SER A 436 12.35 9.14 10.10
CA SER A 436 12.83 9.84 8.90
C SER A 436 12.48 11.34 8.94
N LEU A 437 11.28 11.73 9.35
CA LEU A 437 10.90 13.14 9.38
C LEU A 437 11.57 13.92 10.51
N LEU A 438 11.88 13.27 11.63
CA LEU A 438 12.41 13.91 12.84
C LEU A 438 13.94 14.09 12.83
N VAL A 439 14.62 13.85 11.70
CA VAL A 439 16.04 14.20 11.52
C VAL A 439 16.24 15.70 11.80
N LYS A 440 17.16 16.07 12.70
CA LYS A 440 17.32 17.48 13.14
C LYS A 440 17.59 18.43 11.98
N ALA A 441 18.33 17.99 10.97
CA ALA A 441 18.62 18.78 9.78
C ALA A 441 17.38 19.15 8.94
N ARG A 442 16.26 18.41 9.06
CA ARG A 442 15.00 18.73 8.38
C ARG A 442 14.20 19.81 9.10
N GLY A 443 14.42 20.00 10.41
CA GLY A 443 13.88 21.12 11.19
C GLY A 443 12.36 21.25 11.08
N LEU A 444 11.63 20.16 11.32
CA LEU A 444 10.17 20.19 11.24
C LEU A 444 9.56 20.81 12.49
N ASP A 445 8.48 21.56 12.27
CA ASP A 445 7.67 22.19 13.31
C ASP A 445 6.38 21.42 13.58
N VAL A 446 5.85 20.75 12.55
CA VAL A 446 4.63 19.95 12.60
C VAL A 446 4.82 18.65 11.81
N VAL A 447 4.37 17.55 12.37
CA VAL A 447 4.35 16.23 11.72
C VAL A 447 2.93 15.68 11.74
N VAL A 448 2.40 15.36 10.57
CA VAL A 448 1.12 14.65 10.42
C VAL A 448 1.40 13.17 10.33
N VAL A 449 0.75 12.38 11.18
CA VAL A 449 0.89 10.93 11.22
C VAL A 449 -0.40 10.31 10.70
N VAL A 450 -0.29 9.56 9.61
CA VAL A 450 -1.37 8.79 9.00
C VAL A 450 -1.10 7.31 9.29
N ASP A 451 -1.80 6.78 10.30
CA ASP A 451 -1.53 5.46 10.87
C ASP A 451 -2.56 4.43 10.42
N GLY A 452 -2.19 3.62 9.44
CA GLY A 452 -2.98 2.54 8.87
C GLY A 452 -2.68 1.15 9.47
N SER A 453 -1.99 1.09 10.62
CA SER A 453 -1.64 -0.18 11.27
C SER A 453 -2.87 -1.00 11.70
N ALA A 454 -2.66 -2.29 11.93
CA ALA A 454 -3.66 -3.22 12.44
C ALA A 454 -3.12 -3.92 13.69
N ASP A 455 -3.30 -3.28 14.85
CA ASP A 455 -2.58 -3.69 16.07
C ASP A 455 -3.48 -4.40 17.09
N ASP A 456 -4.77 -4.04 17.17
CA ASP A 456 -5.71 -4.63 18.13
C ASP A 456 -6.46 -5.84 17.57
N GLN A 457 -7.25 -6.50 18.42
CA GLN A 457 -8.01 -7.70 18.05
C GLN A 457 -9.04 -7.50 16.92
N ASN A 458 -9.39 -6.25 16.59
CA ASN A 458 -10.26 -5.89 15.47
C ASN A 458 -9.48 -5.13 14.38
N TYR A 459 -8.14 -5.23 14.37
CA TYR A 459 -7.27 -4.62 13.38
C TYR A 459 -7.31 -3.08 13.34
N TRP A 460 -7.52 -2.43 14.49
CA TRP A 460 -7.35 -0.99 14.62
C TRP A 460 -5.95 -0.64 15.14
N PRO A 461 -5.39 0.53 14.76
CA PRO A 461 -4.20 1.08 15.40
C PRO A 461 -4.39 1.21 16.92
N ASN A 462 -3.37 0.90 17.69
CA ASN A 462 -3.39 1.04 19.16
C ASN A 462 -2.27 1.94 19.70
N GLY A 463 -1.56 2.64 18.81
CA GLY A 463 -0.44 3.53 19.16
C GLY A 463 0.92 2.83 19.29
N THR A 464 1.01 1.51 19.03
CA THR A 464 2.28 0.76 19.09
C THR A 464 3.36 1.41 18.25
N SER A 465 3.05 1.87 17.04
CA SER A 465 4.04 2.56 16.21
C SER A 465 4.61 3.83 16.86
N LEU A 466 3.77 4.70 17.43
CA LEU A 466 4.23 5.94 18.06
C LEU A 466 5.04 5.65 19.33
N LEU A 467 4.63 4.65 20.11
CA LEU A 467 5.34 4.22 21.32
C LEU A 467 6.73 3.72 20.99
N THR A 468 6.85 2.86 19.98
CA THR A 468 8.13 2.32 19.51
C THR A 468 9.03 3.43 18.98
N THR A 469 8.51 4.33 18.14
CA THR A 469 9.30 5.48 17.66
C THR A 469 9.74 6.38 18.82
N PHE A 470 8.88 6.64 19.80
CA PHE A 470 9.22 7.43 20.98
C PHE A 470 10.36 6.78 21.79
N GLU A 471 10.27 5.47 22.03
CA GLU A 471 11.32 4.71 22.71
C GLU A 471 12.64 4.77 21.92
N ARG A 472 12.60 4.57 20.60
CA ARG A 472 13.79 4.59 19.76
C ARG A 472 14.44 5.96 19.68
N ILE A 473 13.64 7.03 19.59
CA ILE A 473 14.15 8.40 19.60
C ILE A 473 14.84 8.71 20.92
N SER A 474 14.25 8.30 22.05
CA SER A 474 14.83 8.57 23.36
C SER A 474 16.10 7.74 23.65
N SER A 475 16.16 6.49 23.17
CA SER A 475 17.22 5.53 23.53
C SER A 475 18.33 5.37 22.49
N VAL A 476 18.02 5.47 21.20
CA VAL A 476 18.97 5.22 20.09
C VAL A 476 19.30 6.50 19.32
N LEU A 477 18.29 7.36 19.07
CA LEU A 477 18.41 8.46 18.09
C LEU A 477 18.51 9.86 18.70
N SER A 478 18.59 9.99 20.03
CA SER A 478 18.56 11.29 20.73
C SER A 478 19.65 12.27 20.27
N SER A 479 20.79 11.74 19.80
CA SER A 479 21.87 12.56 19.23
C SER A 479 21.56 13.09 17.83
N SER A 480 20.79 12.38 17.00
CA SER A 480 20.52 12.71 15.58
C SER A 480 19.11 13.23 15.29
N HIS A 481 18.13 13.05 16.18
CA HIS A 481 16.72 13.35 15.90
C HIS A 481 16.12 14.35 16.89
N GLN A 482 15.13 15.12 16.44
CA GLN A 482 14.28 15.95 17.28
C GLN A 482 13.55 15.03 18.29
N PRO A 483 13.36 15.48 19.54
CA PRO A 483 12.59 14.73 20.52
C PRO A 483 11.11 14.66 20.09
N MET A 484 10.43 13.62 20.52
CA MET A 484 8.97 13.53 20.39
C MET A 484 8.27 14.21 21.58
N PRO A 485 7.06 14.77 21.37
CA PRO A 485 6.24 15.28 22.45
C PRO A 485 5.73 14.15 23.38
N PRO A 486 5.20 14.50 24.56
CA PRO A 486 4.46 13.55 25.38
C PRO A 486 3.27 12.93 24.63
N ILE A 487 3.17 11.60 24.71
CA ILE A 487 2.10 10.76 24.16
C ILE A 487 1.60 9.83 25.29
N PRO A 488 0.46 9.12 25.13
CA PRO A 488 0.09 8.07 26.08
C PRO A 488 1.23 7.05 26.23
N GLY A 489 1.48 6.58 27.45
CA GLY A 489 2.67 5.78 27.77
C GLY A 489 2.56 4.29 27.45
N THR A 490 1.38 3.79 27.08
CA THR A 490 1.15 2.38 26.71
C THR A 490 0.04 2.25 25.67
N ALA A 491 0.01 1.16 24.91
CA ALA A 491 -1.06 0.87 23.96
C ALA A 491 -2.44 0.80 24.64
N ALA A 492 -2.49 0.26 25.87
CA ALA A 492 -3.71 0.26 26.67
C ALA A 492 -4.20 1.68 27.00
N GLN A 493 -3.31 2.64 27.23
CA GLN A 493 -3.67 4.04 27.44
C GLN A 493 -4.11 4.73 26.15
N PHE A 494 -3.49 4.45 25.01
CA PHE A 494 -3.99 4.92 23.70
C PHE A 494 -5.46 4.50 23.50
N VAL A 495 -5.76 3.22 23.77
CA VAL A 495 -7.11 2.66 23.64
C VAL A 495 -8.07 3.23 24.68
N SER A 496 -7.69 3.30 25.96
CA SER A 496 -8.61 3.75 27.02
C SER A 496 -8.94 5.24 26.95
N THR A 497 -8.01 6.06 26.46
CA THR A 497 -8.22 7.49 26.21
C THR A 497 -8.94 7.78 24.89
N GLY A 498 -9.05 6.77 24.02
CA GLY A 498 -9.69 6.84 22.71
C GLY A 498 -8.94 7.64 21.66
N VAL A 499 -7.70 8.08 21.93
CA VAL A 499 -6.89 8.86 20.96
C VAL A 499 -6.51 8.04 19.74
N ASN A 500 -6.58 6.71 19.82
CA ASN A 500 -6.40 5.80 18.69
C ASN A 500 -7.62 5.71 17.74
N MET A 501 -8.69 6.45 18.02
CA MET A 501 -9.97 6.37 17.30
C MET A 501 -10.49 7.75 16.85
N ARG A 502 -9.63 8.77 16.88
CA ARG A 502 -9.95 10.15 16.48
C ARG A 502 -8.68 10.95 16.16
N PRO A 503 -8.78 12.06 15.42
CA PRO A 503 -7.70 13.03 15.31
C PRO A 503 -7.26 13.54 16.69
N THR A 504 -5.95 13.60 16.93
CA THR A 504 -5.38 14.05 18.22
C THR A 504 -4.13 14.89 17.98
N PHE A 505 -3.94 15.96 18.75
CA PHE A 505 -2.71 16.76 18.75
C PHE A 505 -1.84 16.39 19.95
N PHE A 506 -0.59 15.99 19.70
CA PHE A 506 0.42 15.82 20.74
C PHE A 506 1.42 16.98 20.69
N GLY A 507 1.95 17.35 21.86
CA GLY A 507 2.96 18.40 21.95
C GLY A 507 2.43 19.82 21.87
N CYS A 508 1.16 20.04 22.18
CA CYS A 508 0.55 21.37 22.06
C CYS A 508 1.26 22.42 22.89
N ASN A 509 1.61 22.11 24.14
CA ASN A 509 2.26 23.06 25.02
C ASN A 509 3.77 22.81 25.03
N LEU A 510 4.55 23.87 24.81
CA LEU A 510 5.99 23.86 25.05
C LEU A 510 6.23 24.23 26.52
N THR A 511 7.09 23.48 27.19
CA THR A 511 7.48 23.78 28.57
C THR A 511 8.81 24.52 28.55
N GLN A 512 8.85 25.73 29.13
CA GLN A 512 10.08 26.52 29.18
C GLN A 512 11.22 25.72 29.84
N GLY A 513 12.35 25.58 29.14
CA GLY A 513 13.53 24.84 29.61
C GLY A 513 13.55 23.35 29.23
N GLN A 514 12.56 22.85 28.49
CA GLN A 514 12.62 21.54 27.82
C GLN A 514 13.06 21.72 26.35
N PRO A 515 13.69 20.71 25.74
CA PRO A 515 13.95 20.70 24.30
C PRO A 515 12.65 20.86 23.50
N ASP A 516 12.67 21.71 22.48
CA ASP A 516 11.53 21.90 21.58
C ASP A 516 11.27 20.62 20.76
N TYR A 517 10.00 20.29 20.59
CA TYR A 517 9.51 19.19 19.75
C TYR A 517 8.43 19.71 18.78
N PRO A 518 8.27 19.08 17.61
CA PRO A 518 7.18 19.41 16.72
C PRO A 518 5.83 19.04 17.33
N ILE A 519 4.77 19.69 16.85
CA ILE A 519 3.41 19.20 17.09
C ILE A 519 3.20 17.96 16.25
N ILE A 520 2.64 16.91 16.84
CA ILE A 520 2.21 15.73 16.08
C ILE A 520 0.70 15.79 15.93
N ILE A 521 0.23 15.81 14.68
CA ILE A 521 -1.18 15.66 14.31
C ILE A 521 -1.39 14.18 13.97
N TYR A 522 -2.01 13.43 14.88
CA TYR A 522 -2.24 12.00 14.74
C TYR A 522 -3.59 11.72 14.10
N LEU A 523 -3.59 11.04 12.96
CA LEU A 523 -4.75 10.62 12.18
C LEU A 523 -4.72 9.07 12.05
N PRO A 524 -5.28 8.34 13.02
CA PRO A 524 -5.36 6.89 12.96
C PRO A 524 -6.49 6.40 12.07
N ASN A 525 -6.31 5.22 11.46
CA ASN A 525 -7.43 4.47 10.90
C ASN A 525 -8.43 4.19 12.02
N ALA A 526 -9.67 4.59 11.80
CA ALA A 526 -10.67 4.62 12.85
C ALA A 526 -12.04 4.23 12.26
N PRO A 527 -12.95 3.70 13.09
CA PRO A 527 -14.31 3.41 12.68
C PRO A 527 -15.07 4.68 12.29
N PRO A 528 -16.07 4.59 11.40
CA PRO A 528 -16.81 5.75 10.92
C PRO A 528 -17.43 6.61 12.03
N LEU A 529 -17.36 7.93 11.86
CA LEU A 529 -17.95 8.89 12.80
C LEU A 529 -19.45 8.69 13.04
N SER A 530 -20.17 8.22 12.03
CA SER A 530 -21.63 8.03 12.07
C SER A 530 -22.09 6.76 12.81
N GLY A 531 -21.16 5.89 13.23
CA GLY A 531 -21.49 4.61 13.88
C GLY A 531 -22.01 3.53 12.91
N ILE A 532 -21.88 3.75 11.59
CA ILE A 532 -22.12 2.69 10.60
C ILE A 532 -21.04 1.62 10.69
N ALA A 533 -21.34 0.44 10.13
CA ALA A 533 -20.42 -0.69 10.13
C ALA A 533 -19.08 -0.34 9.45
N PRO A 534 -17.93 -0.63 10.09
CA PRO A 534 -16.61 -0.31 9.55
C PRO A 534 -16.20 -1.30 8.47
N ALA A 535 -15.50 -0.79 7.45
CA ALA A 535 -14.93 -1.57 6.37
C ALA A 535 -13.41 -1.35 6.19
N THR A 536 -12.79 -0.48 7.00
CA THR A 536 -11.37 -0.10 6.81
C THR A 536 -10.38 -0.91 7.63
N ASN A 537 -10.86 -1.78 8.53
CA ASN A 537 -10.06 -2.63 9.42
C ASN A 537 -9.94 -4.06 8.89
N THR A 538 -9.44 -4.19 7.67
CA THR A 538 -9.12 -5.46 7.01
C THR A 538 -7.82 -6.06 7.51
N ASP A 539 -7.62 -7.35 7.24
CA ASP A 539 -6.35 -8.04 7.47
C ASP A 539 -5.22 -7.50 6.56
N ASP A 540 -3.98 -7.56 7.04
CA ASP A 540 -2.77 -7.11 6.34
C ASP A 540 -2.51 -7.88 5.03
N THR A 541 -2.90 -9.15 4.97
CA THR A 541 -2.68 -10.02 3.82
C THR A 541 -3.90 -10.16 2.92
N GLN A 542 -4.89 -9.27 3.02
CA GLN A 542 -5.97 -9.24 2.02
C GLN A 542 -5.44 -8.66 0.70
N PHE A 543 -5.27 -9.49 -0.31
CA PHE A 543 -4.64 -9.13 -1.59
C PHE A 543 -5.60 -8.79 -2.74
N SER A 544 -6.91 -8.69 -2.45
CA SER A 544 -7.88 -8.15 -3.40
C SER A 544 -9.04 -7.42 -2.73
N TYR A 545 -9.58 -6.41 -3.42
CA TYR A 545 -10.69 -5.56 -3.03
C TYR A 545 -11.57 -5.27 -4.23
N THR A 546 -12.83 -5.73 -4.21
CA THR A 546 -13.76 -5.40 -5.30
C THR A 546 -13.92 -3.89 -5.44
N SER A 547 -14.29 -3.38 -6.62
CA SER A 547 -14.48 -1.93 -6.80
C SER A 547 -15.49 -1.32 -5.82
N LYS A 548 -16.51 -2.10 -5.43
CA LYS A 548 -17.48 -1.68 -4.41
C LYS A 548 -16.82 -1.60 -3.03
N PHE A 549 -15.98 -2.57 -2.68
CA PHE A 549 -15.22 -2.53 -1.43
C PHE A 549 -14.32 -1.30 -1.41
N THR A 550 -13.45 -1.12 -2.41
CA THR A 550 -12.57 0.06 -2.51
C THR A 550 -13.34 1.37 -2.36
N ALA A 551 -14.49 1.51 -3.03
CA ALA A 551 -15.32 2.71 -2.90
C ALA A 551 -15.83 2.93 -1.47
N VAL A 552 -16.31 1.88 -0.79
CA VAL A 552 -16.75 1.99 0.61
C VAL A 552 -15.59 2.31 1.55
N PHE A 553 -14.46 1.63 1.38
CA PHE A 553 -13.24 1.85 2.15
C PHE A 553 -12.79 3.32 2.05
N ILE A 554 -12.56 3.81 0.83
CA ILE A 554 -12.09 5.17 0.58
C ILE A 554 -13.07 6.20 1.13
N ASN A 555 -14.38 6.00 0.93
CA ASN A 555 -15.39 6.94 1.43
C ASN A 555 -15.44 7.00 2.96
N GLN A 556 -15.31 5.87 3.67
CA GLN A 556 -15.29 5.86 5.13
C GLN A 556 -14.05 6.58 5.68
N ALA A 557 -12.87 6.24 5.17
CA ALA A 557 -11.62 6.86 5.60
C ALA A 557 -11.57 8.36 5.25
N PHE A 558 -12.04 8.74 4.06
CA PHE A 558 -12.14 10.14 3.63
C PHE A 558 -13.10 10.92 4.55
N GLY A 559 -14.28 10.36 4.86
CA GLY A 559 -15.23 10.97 5.78
C GLY A 559 -14.65 11.23 7.17
N ASN A 560 -13.83 10.30 7.69
CA ASN A 560 -13.12 10.50 8.96
C ASN A 560 -12.04 11.58 8.86
N ALA A 561 -11.29 11.66 7.76
CA ALA A 561 -10.29 12.71 7.53
C ALA A 561 -10.90 14.12 7.49
N LEU A 562 -12.13 14.25 6.97
CA LEU A 562 -12.88 15.51 6.92
C LEU A 562 -13.61 15.85 8.22
N GLY A 563 -13.87 14.85 9.08
CA GLY A 563 -14.93 14.97 10.07
C GLY A 563 -14.48 15.35 11.48
N GLY A 564 -13.19 15.36 11.78
CA GLY A 564 -12.70 15.76 13.10
C GLY A 564 -13.27 14.91 14.25
N PHE A 565 -13.53 15.55 15.38
CA PHE A 565 -14.05 14.91 16.58
C PHE A 565 -14.81 15.91 17.44
N GLU A 566 -16.05 15.57 17.80
CA GLU A 566 -16.85 16.30 18.80
C GLU A 566 -17.11 15.36 19.99
N PRO A 567 -16.76 15.74 21.23
CA PRO A 567 -16.98 14.90 22.39
C PRO A 567 -18.45 14.53 22.60
N ASN A 568 -18.70 13.25 22.84
CA ASN A 568 -20.03 12.67 23.07
C ASN A 568 -21.00 12.84 21.89
N ALA A 569 -20.48 12.94 20.67
CA ALA A 569 -21.27 13.06 19.45
C ALA A 569 -20.79 12.11 18.34
N THR A 570 -21.72 11.75 17.45
CA THR A 570 -21.47 10.98 16.21
C THR A 570 -21.46 11.86 14.97
N SER A 571 -21.71 13.17 15.12
CA SER A 571 -21.61 14.14 14.04
C SER A 571 -20.16 14.62 13.85
N PRO A 572 -19.78 15.00 12.62
CA PRO A 572 -18.53 15.72 12.37
C PRO A 572 -18.41 17.02 13.17
N ASP A 573 -17.19 17.42 13.52
CA ASP A 573 -16.87 18.74 14.07
C ASP A 573 -16.86 19.78 12.93
N PRO A 574 -17.78 20.77 12.94
CA PRO A 574 -17.82 21.81 11.90
C PRO A 574 -16.59 22.74 11.90
N TYR A 575 -15.77 22.75 12.96
CA TYR A 575 -14.57 23.57 13.07
C TYR A 575 -13.28 22.80 12.77
N TRP A 576 -13.35 21.52 12.41
CA TRP A 576 -12.17 20.68 12.22
C TRP A 576 -11.13 21.28 11.27
N GLY A 577 -11.54 21.77 10.10
CA GLY A 577 -10.62 22.40 9.14
C GLY A 577 -9.87 23.60 9.74
N ARG A 578 -10.56 24.45 10.52
CA ARG A 578 -9.95 25.58 11.23
C ARG A 578 -9.01 25.11 12.35
N CYS A 579 -9.38 24.04 13.06
CA CYS A 579 -8.51 23.46 14.08
C CYS A 579 -7.23 22.84 13.49
N LEU A 580 -7.34 22.26 12.30
CA LEU A 580 -6.20 21.74 11.55
C LEU A 580 -5.28 22.87 11.10
N GLN A 581 -5.83 23.98 10.59
CA GLN A 581 -5.08 25.19 10.27
C GLN A 581 -4.37 25.77 11.50
N CYS A 582 -5.08 25.89 12.63
CA CYS A 582 -4.52 26.33 13.91
C CYS A 582 -3.34 25.48 14.36
N ALA A 583 -3.46 24.15 14.29
CA ALA A 583 -2.36 23.24 14.64
C ALA A 583 -1.17 23.39 13.69
N ALA A 584 -1.44 23.58 12.40
CA ALA A 584 -0.41 23.72 11.38
C ALA A 584 0.40 25.03 11.51
N ILE A 585 -0.19 26.13 12.00
CA ILE A 585 0.51 27.42 12.19
C ILE A 585 1.02 27.65 13.61
N ASP A 586 0.71 26.78 14.58
CA ASP A 586 0.89 27.07 16.01
C ASP A 586 2.31 27.50 16.38
N ARG A 587 3.33 26.89 15.75
CA ARG A 587 4.75 27.22 15.98
C ARG A 587 5.19 28.56 15.40
N ALA A 588 4.37 29.20 14.59
CA ALA A 588 4.60 30.53 14.03
C ALA A 588 3.92 31.66 14.82
N VAL A 589 3.02 31.33 15.77
CA VAL A 589 2.15 32.30 16.44
C VAL A 589 2.26 32.25 17.95
N THR A 590 2.29 33.42 18.59
CA THR A 590 2.18 33.56 20.05
C THR A 590 1.65 34.96 20.41
N PRO A 591 0.60 35.07 21.24
CA PRO A 591 -0.23 34.00 21.82
C PRO A 591 -1.19 33.36 20.80
N ARG A 592 -1.82 32.23 21.16
CA ARG A 592 -2.91 31.64 20.38
C ARG A 592 -4.14 32.56 20.35
N SER A 593 -4.82 32.63 19.22
CA SER A 593 -6.15 33.24 19.10
C SER A 593 -7.21 32.46 19.90
N ASP A 594 -8.39 33.06 20.10
CA ASP A 594 -9.48 32.42 20.84
C ASP A 594 -9.96 31.12 20.19
N ILE A 595 -10.11 31.10 18.85
CA ILE A 595 -10.52 29.90 18.11
C ILE A 595 -9.46 28.81 18.17
N CYS A 596 -8.17 29.15 17.99
CA CYS A 596 -7.12 28.16 18.12
C CYS A 596 -7.02 27.64 19.56
N SER A 597 -7.21 28.48 20.57
CA SER A 597 -7.26 28.04 21.96
C SER A 597 -8.39 27.02 22.21
N GLN A 598 -9.56 27.21 21.61
CA GLN A 598 -10.67 26.24 21.68
C GLN A 598 -10.33 24.93 20.96
N CYS A 599 -9.73 25.01 19.77
CA CYS A 599 -9.26 23.83 19.04
C CYS A 599 -8.27 23.01 19.86
N PHE A 600 -7.28 23.66 20.49
CA PHE A 600 -6.32 22.97 21.35
C PHE A 600 -6.96 22.42 22.62
N ALA A 601 -7.98 23.06 23.20
CA ALA A 601 -8.72 22.48 24.31
C ALA A 601 -9.47 21.19 23.93
N ARG A 602 -9.86 21.04 22.66
CA ARG A 602 -10.59 19.87 22.14
C ARG A 602 -9.69 18.73 21.70
N TYR A 603 -8.63 19.04 20.95
CA TYR A 603 -7.82 18.03 20.26
C TYR A 603 -6.52 17.68 20.98
N CYS A 604 -6.08 18.51 21.93
CA CYS A 604 -4.81 18.27 22.59
C CYS A 604 -4.88 17.09 23.56
N TYR A 605 -3.90 16.20 23.48
CA TYR A 605 -3.64 15.25 24.55
C TYR A 605 -3.00 15.97 25.75
N ASP A 606 -3.70 16.00 26.88
CA ASP A 606 -3.18 16.50 28.16
C ASP A 606 -2.89 15.32 29.11
N PRO A 607 -1.61 15.05 29.46
CA PRO A 607 -1.27 13.98 30.38
C PRO A 607 -1.80 14.20 31.81
N ASN A 608 -2.18 15.44 32.18
CA ASN A 608 -2.74 15.76 33.48
C ASN A 608 -4.28 15.69 33.51
N ASN A 609 -4.91 15.70 32.33
CA ASN A 609 -6.36 15.61 32.17
C ASN A 609 -6.66 14.66 31.01
N LEU A 610 -6.51 13.36 31.28
CA LEU A 610 -6.62 12.33 30.26
C LEU A 610 -8.02 12.31 29.63
N PRO A 611 -8.13 12.35 28.29
CA PRO A 611 -9.42 12.18 27.64
C PRO A 611 -9.90 10.73 27.79
N SER A 612 -11.14 10.45 27.40
CA SER A 612 -11.76 9.14 27.59
C SER A 612 -12.34 8.58 26.29
N ARG A 613 -12.18 7.27 26.09
CA ARG A 613 -12.87 6.56 24.99
C ARG A 613 -14.40 6.71 25.05
N SER A 614 -14.97 6.95 26.23
CA SER A 614 -16.42 7.16 26.37
C SER A 614 -16.93 8.40 25.63
N GLU A 615 -16.06 9.33 25.26
CA GLU A 615 -16.40 10.52 24.46
C GLU A 615 -16.67 10.18 22.98
N LEU A 616 -16.45 8.93 22.56
CA LEU A 616 -16.68 8.43 21.21
C LEU A 616 -17.87 7.44 21.20
N PRO A 617 -19.12 7.93 21.29
CA PRO A 617 -20.29 7.06 21.37
C PRO A 617 -20.52 6.30 20.06
N ASP A 618 -21.16 5.14 20.18
CA ASP A 618 -21.75 4.36 19.07
C ASP A 618 -20.77 3.95 17.95
N ARG A 619 -19.46 3.90 18.22
CA ARG A 619 -18.47 3.35 17.29
C ARG A 619 -18.59 1.83 17.19
N GLN A 620 -18.95 1.33 16.02
CA GLN A 620 -18.83 -0.08 15.70
C GLN A 620 -17.36 -0.43 15.41
N LEU A 621 -16.87 -1.54 15.98
CA LEU A 621 -15.45 -1.92 15.90
C LEU A 621 -15.21 -3.16 15.04
N VAL A 622 -16.23 -3.99 14.88
CA VAL A 622 -16.11 -5.28 14.20
C VAL A 622 -16.21 -5.04 12.70
N PHE A 623 -15.20 -5.52 11.97
CA PHE A 623 -15.16 -5.44 10.51
C PHE A 623 -16.43 -6.03 9.87
N VAL A 624 -16.94 -5.35 8.84
CA VAL A 624 -18.02 -5.86 7.99
C VAL A 624 -17.60 -5.75 6.54
N ASN A 625 -17.50 -6.89 5.86
CA ASN A 625 -17.24 -6.94 4.42
C ASN A 625 -18.40 -6.24 3.67
N PRO A 626 -18.14 -5.12 2.96
CA PRO A 626 -19.18 -4.39 2.23
C PRO A 626 -19.65 -5.12 0.96
N ASP A 627 -18.92 -6.14 0.52
CA ASP A 627 -19.24 -6.95 -0.65
C ASP A 627 -18.95 -8.44 -0.41
N PRO A 628 -19.75 -9.12 0.44
CA PRO A 628 -19.53 -10.53 0.71
C PRO A 628 -19.69 -11.35 -0.57
N SER A 629 -18.72 -12.23 -0.81
CA SER A 629 -18.75 -13.19 -1.91
C SER A 629 -19.99 -14.09 -1.82
N GLY A 630 -20.31 -14.84 -2.89
CA GLY A 630 -21.48 -15.73 -2.88
C GLY A 630 -21.46 -16.77 -1.75
N LEU A 631 -20.29 -17.29 -1.39
CA LEU A 631 -20.11 -18.24 -0.28
C LEU A 631 -20.29 -17.56 1.08
N GLN A 632 -19.69 -16.38 1.30
CA GLN A 632 -19.93 -15.61 2.53
C GLN A 632 -21.39 -15.14 2.66
N LYS A 633 -22.08 -14.82 1.55
CA LYS A 633 -23.51 -14.56 1.55
C LYS A 633 -24.31 -15.77 1.99
N VAL A 634 -23.90 -16.97 1.57
CA VAL A 634 -24.53 -18.23 2.00
C VAL A 634 -24.22 -18.51 3.47
N GLU A 635 -22.99 -18.32 3.95
CA GLU A 635 -22.64 -18.50 5.36
C GLU A 635 -23.35 -17.49 6.27
N GLN A 636 -23.36 -16.20 5.93
CA GLN A 636 -24.10 -15.18 6.67
C GLN A 636 -25.62 -15.44 6.66
N TRP A 637 -26.15 -15.94 5.54
CA TRP A 637 -27.54 -16.40 5.45
C TRP A 637 -27.78 -17.63 6.34
N LEU A 638 -26.87 -18.59 6.36
CA LEU A 638 -26.94 -19.81 7.16
C LEU A 638 -26.84 -19.53 8.67
N GLU A 639 -26.03 -18.56 9.08
CA GLU A 639 -25.91 -18.12 10.47
C GLU A 639 -27.15 -17.35 10.95
N GLY A 640 -27.76 -16.55 10.06
CA GLY A 640 -28.98 -15.78 10.34
C GLY A 640 -30.26 -16.63 10.43
N ASP A 641 -30.32 -17.76 9.72
CA ASP A 641 -31.54 -18.57 9.56
C ASP A 641 -31.33 -20.05 9.95
N LYS A 642 -30.86 -20.28 11.19
CA LYS A 642 -30.60 -21.63 11.74
C LYS A 642 -31.78 -22.62 11.64
N SER A 643 -33.01 -22.12 11.57
CA SER A 643 -34.23 -22.93 11.42
C SER A 643 -34.43 -23.49 10.00
N LEU A 644 -34.01 -22.74 8.97
CA LEU A 644 -34.05 -23.18 7.56
C LEU A 644 -32.96 -24.20 7.26
N LEU A 645 -31.76 -24.07 7.85
CA LEU A 645 -30.70 -25.07 7.76
C LEU A 645 -31.15 -26.43 8.33
N ALA A 646 -31.81 -26.43 9.48
CA ALA A 646 -32.41 -27.65 10.05
C ALA A 646 -33.46 -28.25 9.10
N GLY A 647 -34.31 -27.42 8.48
CA GLY A 647 -35.27 -27.85 7.47
C GLY A 647 -34.62 -28.45 6.22
N PHE A 648 -33.53 -27.85 5.74
CA PHE A 648 -32.79 -28.30 4.55
C PHE A 648 -32.07 -29.64 4.80
N ILE A 649 -31.44 -29.79 5.97
CA ILE A 649 -30.81 -31.05 6.40
C ILE A 649 -31.86 -32.17 6.51
N VAL A 650 -33.02 -31.88 7.10
CA VAL A 650 -34.14 -32.84 7.18
C VAL A 650 -34.64 -33.22 5.78
N ALA A 651 -34.77 -32.26 4.87
CA ALA A 651 -35.19 -32.52 3.49
C ALA A 651 -34.19 -33.40 2.71
N ILE A 652 -32.89 -33.18 2.89
CA ILE A 652 -31.83 -34.03 2.31
C ILE A 652 -31.90 -35.45 2.86
N ILE A 653 -32.03 -35.60 4.18
CA ILE A 653 -32.15 -36.92 4.83
C ILE A 653 -33.39 -37.66 4.33
N VAL A 654 -34.53 -36.98 4.21
CA VAL A 654 -35.78 -37.55 3.67
C VAL A 654 -35.64 -37.91 2.19
N GLY A 655 -34.96 -37.08 1.39
CA GLY A 655 -34.67 -37.33 -0.02
C GLY A 655 -33.79 -38.58 -0.22
N ILE A 656 -32.71 -38.70 0.55
CA ILE A 656 -31.83 -39.87 0.54
C ILE A 656 -32.58 -41.13 0.99
N ALA A 657 -33.38 -41.05 2.06
CA ALA A 657 -34.22 -42.15 2.52
C ALA A 657 -35.25 -42.58 1.46
N GLY A 658 -35.84 -41.62 0.73
CA GLY A 658 -36.74 -41.87 -0.39
C GLY A 658 -36.06 -42.60 -1.55
N ILE A 659 -34.85 -42.18 -1.92
CA ILE A 659 -34.04 -42.83 -2.97
C ILE A 659 -33.67 -44.26 -2.55
N VAL A 660 -33.19 -44.46 -1.32
CA VAL A 660 -32.87 -45.79 -0.78
C VAL A 660 -34.11 -46.69 -0.75
N GLY A 661 -35.25 -46.15 -0.31
CA GLY A 661 -36.54 -46.84 -0.33
C GLY A 661 -36.99 -47.23 -1.73
N PHE A 662 -36.82 -46.34 -2.72
CA PHE A 662 -37.12 -46.62 -4.13
C PHE A 662 -36.21 -47.71 -4.69
N ILE A 663 -34.90 -47.68 -4.40
CA ILE A 663 -33.94 -48.73 -4.80
C ILE A 663 -34.34 -50.07 -4.21
N PHE A 664 -34.72 -50.12 -2.93
CA PHE A 664 -35.19 -51.34 -2.28
C PHE A 664 -36.49 -51.87 -2.88
N TRP A 665 -37.46 -50.98 -3.12
CA TRP A 665 -38.72 -51.32 -3.78
C TRP A 665 -38.48 -51.85 -5.20
N TRP A 666 -37.62 -51.19 -5.98
CA TRP A 666 -37.28 -51.58 -7.34
C TRP A 666 -36.57 -52.94 -7.40
N ARG A 667 -35.62 -53.20 -6.48
CA ARG A 667 -35.00 -54.52 -6.30
C ARG A 667 -36.03 -55.60 -5.95
N ARG A 668 -36.95 -55.31 -5.02
CA ARG A 668 -38.02 -56.24 -4.63
C ARG A 668 -39.01 -56.51 -5.77
N ARG A 669 -39.30 -55.50 -6.60
CA ARG A 669 -40.13 -55.64 -7.81
C ARG A 669 -39.46 -56.51 -8.87
N ARG A 670 -38.15 -56.32 -9.14
CA ARG A 670 -37.38 -57.22 -10.02
C ARG A 670 -37.36 -58.66 -9.50
N ALA A 671 -37.17 -58.87 -8.20
CA ALA A 671 -37.18 -60.21 -7.59
C ALA A 671 -38.58 -60.87 -7.56
N ARG A 672 -39.67 -60.10 -7.72
CA ARG A 672 -41.02 -60.63 -7.99
C ARG A 672 -41.17 -60.99 -9.48
N MET A 673 -40.72 -60.13 -10.39
CA MET A 673 -40.78 -60.43 -11.84
C MET A 673 -39.95 -61.66 -12.22
N SER A 674 -38.78 -61.89 -11.60
CA SER A 674 -37.99 -63.11 -11.80
C SER A 674 -38.60 -64.37 -11.14
N ARG A 675 -39.59 -64.21 -10.25
CA ARG A 675 -40.37 -65.31 -9.68
C ARG A 675 -41.60 -65.65 -10.52
N TYR A 676 -42.10 -64.70 -11.33
CA TYR A 676 -43.17 -64.95 -12.29
C TYR A 676 -42.63 -65.52 -13.62
N SER A 677 -41.44 -65.11 -14.09
CA SER A 677 -40.83 -65.69 -15.31
C SER A 677 -40.33 -67.13 -15.15
N ARG A 678 -40.25 -67.66 -13.92
CA ARG A 678 -39.84 -69.04 -13.63
C ARG A 678 -41.02 -69.99 -13.39
N VAL A 679 -42.25 -69.50 -13.59
CA VAL A 679 -43.50 -70.27 -13.51
C VAL A 679 -44.12 -70.46 -14.91
N ASP A 680 -43.72 -69.65 -15.91
CA ASP A 680 -44.12 -69.81 -17.32
C ASP A 680 -43.22 -70.78 -18.12
N GLU A 681 -42.05 -71.18 -17.60
CA GLU A 681 -41.14 -72.15 -18.26
C GLU A 681 -41.43 -73.64 -17.91
N LEU A 682 -42.56 -73.95 -17.25
CA LEU A 682 -42.94 -75.34 -16.90
C LEU A 682 -44.30 -75.77 -17.45
N ARG A 683 -44.81 -75.11 -18.49
CA ARG A 683 -46.16 -75.38 -18.98
C ARG A 683 -46.34 -75.30 -20.50
N GLU A 684 -45.42 -75.92 -21.23
CA GLU A 684 -45.64 -76.38 -22.61
C GLU A 684 -44.98 -77.76 -22.80
N ASP A 685 -45.72 -78.82 -22.46
CA ASP A 685 -45.70 -80.12 -23.15
C ASP A 685 -47.18 -80.45 -23.37
N ASP A 686 -47.66 -80.14 -24.56
CA ASP A 686 -48.63 -80.92 -25.37
C ASP A 686 -49.31 -80.00 -26.39
N GLU A 687 -48.75 -80.05 -27.60
CA GLU A 687 -49.47 -80.07 -28.88
C GLU A 687 -50.73 -80.99 -28.85
N PRO A 688 -51.52 -81.17 -29.95
CA PRO A 688 -51.50 -80.53 -31.27
C PRO A 688 -52.91 -80.13 -31.78
N TRP A 689 -52.96 -79.42 -32.90
CA TRP A 689 -53.63 -79.84 -34.15
C TRP A 689 -54.23 -78.66 -34.95
N LYS A 690 -53.78 -78.61 -36.21
CA LYS A 690 -54.57 -78.39 -37.44
C LYS A 690 -55.17 -76.98 -37.65
N TYR A 691 -54.65 -76.25 -38.63
CA TYR A 691 -54.91 -76.31 -40.08
C TYR A 691 -56.01 -75.32 -40.48
N TYR A 692 -55.61 -74.37 -41.32
CA TYR A 692 -56.43 -73.67 -42.33
C TYR A 692 -57.53 -72.74 -41.80
N ASP A 693 -57.93 -71.69 -42.48
CA ASP A 693 -57.47 -70.90 -43.63
C ASP A 693 -58.52 -69.78 -43.72
N GLY A 694 -58.14 -68.65 -44.32
CA GLY A 694 -59.01 -67.92 -45.22
C GLY A 694 -60.25 -67.21 -44.69
N ASN A 695 -60.20 -65.88 -44.86
CA ASN A 695 -61.28 -65.05 -45.41
C ASN A 695 -62.45 -64.78 -44.44
N SER A 696 -63.05 -63.59 -44.39
CA SER A 696 -63.01 -62.37 -45.20
C SER A 696 -64.03 -61.40 -44.56
N LEU A 697 -64.14 -60.22 -45.17
CA LEU A 697 -65.27 -59.28 -45.09
C LEU A 697 -65.18 -58.27 -43.95
N GLU A 698 -64.72 -57.05 -44.22
CA GLU A 698 -65.39 -55.98 -44.97
C GLU A 698 -66.22 -55.05 -44.07
N LEU A 699 -65.78 -53.79 -44.09
CA LEU A 699 -66.55 -52.57 -44.28
C LEU A 699 -67.58 -52.08 -43.25
N THR A 700 -67.57 -50.74 -43.23
CA THR A 700 -68.66 -49.79 -42.93
C THR A 700 -69.04 -49.59 -41.46
N ARG A 701 -69.48 -48.43 -40.99
CA ARG A 701 -69.47 -47.00 -41.38
C ARG A 701 -70.46 -46.35 -40.39
N ARG A 702 -70.09 -45.20 -39.82
CA ARG A 702 -70.93 -44.11 -39.27
C ARG A 702 -71.80 -44.31 -38.02
N MET A 703 -71.84 -43.17 -37.31
CA MET A 703 -72.94 -42.55 -36.53
C MET A 703 -73.29 -43.24 -35.21
N SER A 704 -73.74 -42.58 -34.14
CA SER A 704 -73.87 -41.19 -33.69
C SER A 704 -74.62 -41.29 -32.33
N ILE A 705 -74.69 -40.17 -31.59
CA ILE A 705 -75.69 -39.82 -30.56
C ILE A 705 -75.55 -40.52 -29.19
N THR A 706 -75.19 -39.72 -28.17
CA THR A 706 -76.18 -38.94 -27.38
C THR A 706 -75.74 -37.50 -27.27
#